data_AF-A0A4S8SSX0-F1
#
_entry.id   AF-A0A4S8SSX0-F1
#
_cell.length_a   1.000
_cell.length_b   1.000
_cell.length_c   1.000
_cell.angle_alpha   90.00
_cell.angle_beta   90.00
_cell.angle_gamma   90.00
#
_symmetry.space_group_name_H-M   'P 1'
#
loop_
_entity.id
_entity.type
_entity.pdbx_description
1 polymer ?
#
loop_
_entity_poly.entity_id
_entity_poly.type
_entity_poly.pdbx_seq_one_letter_code
_entity_poly.pdbx_strand_id
1 'polypeptide(L)'
;MAAVQATEEERVHLRRVSADFPPTPPDSDLSDSEKSNGKVESTDFALPPPSHPPTEINPLDHKTPDGWLPRDPRLIRLTGAHPFNCEAPLTDLYNEGWLTSPELFYVRNHGPVPQVNDADIPDWEFTVEGLVQNPLTIKLKDLVREYDQITCPVTLVCAGNRRKEQNVVRKTKGFSWGAAGVSNALWTGVMMHEILKKAGLKRGARYVCMEGADKLPNGYYGTSVKLNWALDPNRGMMLAYKMNGEMLTPDHGKPLRAIIPGQIGGRSVKWLKKLIITDKPSDNWYHIYDNRVLPTTVSPEESANNKDWWMDERYAIYDLSTNSAMAHPVHEEQLCIVGAPQNYRVKGYAYGGGGRRITRVEVTLDKGKSWRLANVDYAEDKYRDAGPVDLYGGRLDMEWRESCFSWAFWNIDIPVDDLKDAKDIMCRAMDESMNVQPRDMYWSVLGMMNNPWFRIAIHRENDYLRFEHPTQPALMPGGWMERVKKLGGNLANGYWGEQLGSSEAPEPVTEAAQEVKMIKDGIDKNITIDDLRKHDTEKEPWFVVNGEVYDGTAFLEGHPGGAQSIVSAAGLDSTDEFMAIHSETAKAMMPDYHIGTLDEEGKQALSGEEVQPDENATPSEFFLNSRTWKKAILQSKTTVSWDSRVFRFKLETEDQRLGLPTGQHLMMRLRDPVTREAIIRSYTPISETAEKGFVDILIKVYFKNGTQEGGKMSTALDSLPIGHFVDFKGPIGKFEYLSQGLCAVNGVTRQISQFVMICGGSGVTPIYQVFRAVMQDADDKTKCTVLDGNRLVEDILCKGELDQFAKDNEHKAKLLYTLTQAPDEWDGLRGRIAAPLLAEHASKEVLKLDPTEQALVLICGPEALEKSCHAALLNQGWRDDELLFF
;
A
#
# COMPACT_ATOMS: atom_id res chain seq x y z
N MET A 1 -12.14 31.62 64.42
CA MET A 1 -12.80 31.10 65.63
C MET A 1 -12.91 29.59 65.49
N ALA A 2 -12.40 28.90 66.51
CA ALA A 2 -12.58 27.50 66.92
C ALA A 2 -12.79 26.41 65.85
N ALA A 3 -11.80 25.50 65.81
CA ALA A 3 -11.84 24.20 65.16
C ALA A 3 -12.74 23.21 65.91
N VAL A 4 -13.18 22.16 65.20
CA VAL A 4 -13.51 20.86 65.81
C VAL A 4 -12.64 19.80 65.12
N GLN A 5 -11.78 19.14 65.90
CA GLN A 5 -11.00 17.98 65.52
C GLN A 5 -11.83 16.70 65.68
N ALA A 6 -11.65 15.76 64.75
CA ALA A 6 -12.14 14.39 64.87
C ALA A 6 -11.25 13.56 65.83
N THR A 7 -11.88 12.62 66.54
CA THR A 7 -11.29 11.82 67.62
C THR A 7 -10.56 10.56 67.17
N GLU A 8 -9.83 10.01 68.13
CA GLU A 8 -8.62 9.19 68.05
C GLU A 8 -8.87 7.69 68.21
N GLU A 9 -9.86 7.11 67.51
CA GLU A 9 -10.18 5.68 67.71
C GLU A 9 -10.31 4.80 66.46
N GLU A 10 -10.00 5.31 65.26
CA GLU A 10 -10.02 4.47 64.05
C GLU A 10 -8.64 4.32 63.36
N ARG A 11 -7.58 4.60 64.12
CA ARG A 11 -6.25 4.04 63.86
C ARG A 11 -6.23 2.59 64.34
N VAL A 12 -5.65 1.69 63.51
CA VAL A 12 -5.09 0.32 63.77
C VAL A 12 -5.64 -0.63 62.67
N HIS A 13 -4.93 -1.06 61.62
CA HIS A 13 -3.73 -1.93 61.60
C HIS A 13 -3.06 -2.05 60.19
N LEU A 14 -1.71 -2.03 60.21
CA LEU A 14 -0.70 -2.74 59.37
C LEU A 14 -0.62 -2.63 57.81
N ARG A 15 0.49 -1.98 57.40
CA ARG A 15 1.32 -2.05 56.16
C ARG A 15 0.92 -3.00 55.01
N ARG A 16 0.66 -2.40 53.84
CA ARG A 16 1.12 -2.82 52.50
C ARG A 16 1.32 -1.56 51.64
N VAL A 17 2.29 -1.62 50.72
CA VAL A 17 2.70 -0.54 49.82
C VAL A 17 1.78 -0.53 48.59
N SER A 18 1.12 0.59 48.31
CA SER A 18 0.56 1.01 47.00
C SER A 18 0.53 2.56 46.95
N ALA A 19 1.13 3.19 45.94
CA ALA A 19 0.48 3.76 44.75
C ALA A 19 -0.55 4.85 45.07
N ASP A 20 -0.19 6.12 44.86
CA ASP A 20 -1.01 7.12 44.14
C ASP A 20 -0.27 8.47 43.96
N PHE A 21 -0.57 9.10 42.83
CA PHE A 21 0.02 10.30 42.22
C PHE A 21 -0.22 11.61 43.00
N PRO A 22 0.62 12.67 42.82
CA PRO A 22 0.29 14.03 43.27
C PRO A 22 -0.62 14.79 42.29
N PRO A 23 -1.35 15.83 42.75
CA PRO A 23 -2.50 16.43 42.05
C PRO A 23 -2.14 17.55 41.06
N THR A 24 -3.12 17.89 40.20
CA THR A 24 -3.12 18.97 39.20
C THR A 24 -2.74 20.34 39.78
N PRO A 25 -1.89 21.15 39.10
CA PRO A 25 -1.61 22.52 39.51
C PRO A 25 -2.73 23.51 39.11
N PRO A 26 -2.93 24.62 39.86
CA PRO A 26 -3.89 25.67 39.53
C PRO A 26 -3.33 26.69 38.50
N ASP A 27 -4.24 27.44 37.88
CA ASP A 27 -4.00 28.42 36.79
C ASP A 27 -2.87 29.43 37.05
N SER A 28 -2.11 29.76 36.00
CA SER A 28 -1.03 30.77 36.06
C SER A 28 -1.34 32.00 35.22
N ASP A 29 -1.77 33.06 35.92
CA ASP A 29 -1.63 34.45 35.48
C ASP A 29 -0.22 34.99 35.81
N LEU A 30 0.26 35.86 34.93
CA LEU A 30 1.59 36.45 34.81
C LEU A 30 2.04 37.25 36.06
N SER A 31 3.31 37.11 36.47
CA SER A 31 4.27 38.24 36.66
C SER A 31 5.58 37.84 37.37
N ASP A 32 6.68 38.26 36.72
CA ASP A 32 8.04 38.62 37.15
C ASP A 32 8.69 38.18 38.48
N SER A 33 9.94 37.69 38.30
CA SER A 33 11.20 38.01 39.00
C SER A 33 11.83 37.03 40.04
N GLU A 34 12.98 36.48 39.61
CA GLU A 34 14.27 36.20 40.29
C GLU A 34 14.44 35.17 41.46
N LYS A 35 15.19 34.08 41.12
CA LYS A 35 16.33 33.39 41.81
C LYS A 35 16.09 32.77 43.22
N SER A 36 16.44 31.53 43.59
CA SER A 36 17.30 30.41 43.12
C SER A 36 16.83 29.13 43.89
N ASN A 37 17.04 27.85 43.55
CA ASN A 37 18.25 27.16 43.08
C ASN A 37 17.89 25.71 42.64
N GLY A 38 18.39 25.27 41.48
CA GLY A 38 18.19 23.91 40.94
C GLY A 38 18.34 23.88 39.41
N LYS A 39 19.48 24.36 38.89
CA LYS A 39 19.79 24.41 37.46
C LYS A 39 19.90 22.99 36.88
N VAL A 40 19.08 22.66 35.89
CA VAL A 40 19.50 21.77 34.80
C VAL A 40 20.44 22.62 33.94
N GLU A 41 21.72 22.26 33.89
CA GLU A 41 22.66 22.88 32.96
C GLU A 41 22.14 22.66 31.52
N SER A 42 22.13 23.71 30.70
CA SER A 42 21.79 23.58 29.29
C SER A 42 22.83 22.70 28.61
N THR A 43 22.48 21.46 28.28
CA THR A 43 23.37 20.57 27.51
C THR A 43 23.56 21.14 26.10
N ASP A 44 24.79 21.10 25.58
CA ASP A 44 25.11 21.63 24.23
C ASP A 44 24.65 20.69 23.09
N PHE A 45 24.31 19.43 23.42
CA PHE A 45 23.75 18.44 22.51
C PHE A 45 22.21 18.40 22.57
N ALA A 46 21.61 17.94 21.47
CA ALA A 46 20.15 17.85 21.34
C ALA A 46 19.54 16.83 22.31
N LEU A 47 18.29 17.05 22.72
CA LEU A 47 17.50 16.05 23.42
C LEU A 47 16.32 15.63 22.53
N PRO A 48 15.72 14.45 22.74
CA PRO A 48 14.58 14.01 21.97
C PRO A 48 13.44 15.06 22.00
N PRO A 49 12.69 15.22 20.90
CA PRO A 49 11.45 15.98 20.94
C PRO A 49 10.47 15.37 21.95
N PRO A 50 9.56 16.17 22.53
CA PRO A 50 8.54 15.65 23.45
C PRO A 50 7.72 14.51 22.80
N SER A 51 7.56 13.40 23.52
CA SER A 51 6.69 12.30 23.09
C SER A 51 5.23 12.67 23.31
N HIS A 52 4.37 12.30 22.37
CA HIS A 52 2.92 12.47 22.46
C HIS A 52 2.24 11.15 22.08
N PRO A 53 2.24 10.14 22.97
CA PRO A 53 1.77 8.81 22.63
C PRO A 53 0.30 8.85 22.22
N PRO A 54 -0.08 8.28 21.07
CA PRO A 54 -1.46 8.20 20.65
C PRO A 54 -2.25 7.34 21.65
N THR A 55 -3.45 7.80 22.01
CA THR A 55 -4.35 7.08 22.93
C THR A 55 -5.45 6.32 22.18
N GLU A 56 -5.77 6.75 20.96
CA GLU A 56 -6.82 6.17 20.14
C GLU A 56 -6.24 5.16 19.15
N ILE A 57 -6.90 4.01 19.04
CA ILE A 57 -6.56 3.00 18.04
C ILE A 57 -7.16 3.45 16.71
N ASN A 58 -6.33 3.45 15.66
CA ASN A 58 -6.80 3.81 14.33
C ASN A 58 -7.87 2.79 13.88
N PRO A 59 -9.01 3.22 13.31
CA PRO A 59 -10.07 2.31 12.87
C PRO A 59 -9.60 1.19 11.92
N LEU A 60 -8.55 1.43 11.14
CA LEU A 60 -7.93 0.42 10.26
C LEU A 60 -7.30 -0.75 11.04
N ASP A 61 -6.87 -0.53 12.28
CA ASP A 61 -6.22 -1.54 13.11
C ASP A 61 -7.20 -2.43 13.88
N HIS A 62 -8.44 -1.98 14.13
CA HIS A 62 -9.42 -2.70 14.98
C HIS A 62 -9.65 -4.17 14.60
N LYS A 63 -9.59 -4.49 13.31
CA LYS A 63 -9.80 -5.86 12.80
C LYS A 63 -8.49 -6.65 12.60
N THR A 64 -7.36 -6.10 13.04
CA THR A 64 -6.04 -6.72 12.88
C THR A 64 -5.58 -7.38 14.19
N PRO A 65 -4.59 -8.29 14.15
CA PRO A 65 -3.95 -8.81 15.37
C PRO A 65 -3.34 -7.71 16.27
N ASP A 66 -3.06 -6.53 15.71
CA ASP A 66 -2.50 -5.38 16.42
C ASP A 66 -3.59 -4.36 16.81
N GLY A 67 -4.88 -4.73 16.76
CA GLY A 67 -6.03 -3.84 17.04
C GLY A 67 -6.18 -3.35 18.48
N TRP A 68 -5.14 -3.54 19.30
CA TRP A 68 -4.99 -3.08 20.68
C TRP A 68 -3.95 -1.95 20.79
N LEU A 69 -3.21 -1.66 19.72
CA LEU A 69 -2.04 -0.79 19.72
C LEU A 69 -2.36 0.55 19.02
N PRO A 70 -2.44 1.67 19.76
CA PRO A 70 -2.58 2.99 19.14
C PRO A 70 -1.28 3.40 18.44
N ARG A 71 -1.41 4.05 17.27
CA ARG A 71 -0.30 4.46 16.39
C ARG A 71 -0.58 5.85 15.81
N ASP A 72 0.47 6.64 15.60
CA ASP A 72 0.33 8.01 15.11
C ASP A 72 -0.29 8.03 13.70
N PRO A 73 -1.40 8.77 13.48
CA PRO A 73 -2.10 8.79 12.20
C PRO A 73 -1.32 9.48 11.08
N ARG A 74 -0.25 10.24 11.39
CA ARG A 74 0.62 10.87 10.39
C ARG A 74 1.49 9.85 9.66
N LEU A 75 1.74 8.68 10.26
CA LEU A 75 2.55 7.61 9.65
C LEU A 75 1.91 7.11 8.35
N ILE A 76 2.72 6.99 7.30
CA ILE A 76 2.29 6.52 5.99
C ILE A 76 2.40 4.99 5.97
N ARG A 77 1.27 4.29 5.88
CA ARG A 77 1.20 2.82 5.82
C ARG A 77 1.63 2.29 4.45
N LEU A 78 2.56 1.33 4.45
CA LEU A 78 3.19 0.79 3.24
C LEU A 78 2.65 -0.57 2.81
N THR A 79 1.96 -1.27 3.71
CA THR A 79 1.43 -2.64 3.53
C THR A 79 -0.04 -2.75 3.92
N GLY A 80 -0.79 -1.64 3.82
CA GLY A 80 -2.17 -1.57 4.28
C GLY A 80 -2.27 -1.58 5.80
N ALA A 81 -3.31 -2.23 6.35
CA ALA A 81 -3.54 -2.29 7.78
C ALA A 81 -2.52 -3.19 8.51
N HIS A 82 -2.19 -4.35 7.95
CA HIS A 82 -1.35 -5.37 8.59
C HIS A 82 -0.60 -6.26 7.58
N PRO A 83 0.65 -6.69 7.84
CA PRO A 83 1.52 -6.31 8.97
C PRO A 83 1.83 -4.81 8.94
N PHE A 84 2.05 -4.20 10.11
CA PHE A 84 2.27 -2.75 10.18
C PHE A 84 3.69 -2.40 9.69
N ASN A 85 3.77 -1.77 8.52
CA ASN A 85 4.98 -1.17 7.99
C ASN A 85 4.68 0.26 7.59
N CYS A 86 5.46 1.21 8.09
CA CYS A 86 5.22 2.63 7.87
C CYS A 86 6.52 3.44 7.85
N GLU A 87 6.44 4.62 7.24
CA GLU A 87 7.42 5.69 7.38
C GLU A 87 6.71 7.01 7.70
N ALA A 88 7.43 7.93 8.34
CA ALA A 88 6.93 9.30 8.50
C ALA A 88 6.93 10.03 7.14
N PRO A 89 6.07 11.05 6.96
CA PRO A 89 6.25 12.01 5.89
C PRO A 89 7.67 12.60 5.95
N LEU A 90 8.39 12.64 4.83
CA LEU A 90 9.81 13.01 4.80
C LEU A 90 10.10 14.39 5.42
N THR A 91 9.22 15.35 5.19
CA THR A 91 9.34 16.71 5.74
C THR A 91 9.10 16.71 7.24
N ASP A 92 8.11 15.96 7.73
CA ASP A 92 7.82 15.86 9.16
C ASP A 92 8.98 15.17 9.89
N LEU A 93 9.53 14.09 9.32
CA LEU A 93 10.74 13.41 9.83
C LEU A 93 11.91 14.39 9.96
N TYR A 94 12.15 15.23 8.96
CA TYR A 94 13.24 16.20 9.00
C TYR A 94 12.98 17.31 10.03
N ASN A 95 11.72 17.73 10.19
CA ASN A 95 11.32 18.82 11.09
C ASN A 95 11.32 18.43 12.57
N GLU A 96 11.21 17.14 12.91
CA GLU A 96 11.49 16.61 14.26
C GLU A 96 12.92 16.92 14.73
N GLY A 97 13.83 17.18 13.78
CA GLY A 97 15.23 17.48 14.04
C GLY A 97 16.09 16.22 14.01
N TRP A 98 17.21 16.27 14.73
CA TRP A 98 18.22 15.22 14.65
C TRP A 98 17.82 13.92 15.36
N LEU A 99 16.95 13.99 16.36
CA LEU A 99 16.32 12.84 17.02
C LEU A 99 14.85 12.77 16.63
N THR A 100 14.38 11.59 16.26
CA THR A 100 13.00 11.32 15.87
C THR A 100 12.20 10.87 17.09
N SER A 101 11.01 11.43 17.31
CA SER A 101 10.07 10.94 18.31
C SER A 101 9.67 9.47 18.08
N PRO A 102 9.31 8.71 19.14
CA PRO A 102 8.81 7.35 18.99
C PRO A 102 7.59 7.23 18.07
N GLU A 103 6.76 8.27 17.99
CA GLU A 103 5.53 8.32 17.19
C GLU A 103 5.79 8.41 15.68
N LEU A 104 6.87 9.08 15.26
CA LEU A 104 7.27 9.19 13.86
C LEU A 104 8.42 8.27 13.46
N PHE A 105 8.96 7.50 14.40
CA PHE A 105 9.99 6.51 14.10
C PHE A 105 9.43 5.42 13.18
N TYR A 106 10.13 5.13 12.07
CA TYR A 106 9.62 4.18 11.08
C TYR A 106 9.42 2.77 11.70
N VAL A 107 8.32 2.10 11.34
CA VAL A 107 8.05 0.74 11.80
C VAL A 107 8.18 -0.23 10.63
N ARG A 108 8.93 -1.31 10.87
CA ARG A 108 8.93 -2.50 10.01
C ARG A 108 8.58 -3.71 10.87
N ASN A 109 7.40 -4.27 10.67
CA ASN A 109 6.98 -5.56 11.24
C ASN A 109 6.78 -6.59 10.14
N HIS A 110 7.33 -7.80 10.33
CA HIS A 110 7.10 -8.94 9.44
C HIS A 110 5.75 -9.63 9.70
N GLY A 111 5.12 -9.38 10.85
CA GLY A 111 3.83 -9.93 11.26
C GLY A 111 3.29 -9.24 12.53
N PRO A 112 2.44 -9.92 13.31
CA PRO A 112 1.88 -9.40 14.56
C PRO A 112 2.91 -8.99 15.61
N VAL A 113 2.60 -7.90 16.31
CA VAL A 113 3.37 -7.43 17.47
C VAL A 113 3.08 -8.33 18.67
N PRO A 114 4.09 -8.93 19.31
CA PRO A 114 3.90 -9.64 20.58
C PRO A 114 3.30 -8.73 21.65
N GLN A 115 2.18 -9.17 22.24
CA GLN A 115 1.61 -8.52 23.42
C GLN A 115 2.44 -8.83 24.66
N VAL A 116 2.97 -7.79 25.29
CA VAL A 116 3.72 -7.88 26.55
C VAL A 116 3.06 -6.98 27.57
N ASN A 117 2.53 -7.58 28.64
CA ASN A 117 1.94 -6.84 29.74
C ASN A 117 3.03 -6.15 30.56
N ASP A 118 2.74 -4.96 31.09
CA ASP A 118 3.73 -4.18 31.85
C ASP A 118 4.23 -4.91 33.09
N ALA A 119 3.36 -5.66 33.75
CA ALA A 119 3.71 -6.46 34.94
C ALA A 119 4.74 -7.56 34.62
N ASP A 120 4.78 -8.07 33.39
CA ASP A 120 5.66 -9.16 32.97
C ASP A 120 7.03 -8.65 32.50
N ILE A 121 7.17 -7.34 32.24
CA ILE A 121 8.40 -6.72 31.73
C ILE A 121 9.64 -7.09 32.57
N PRO A 122 9.65 -6.96 33.91
CA PRO A 122 10.84 -7.24 34.71
C PRO A 122 11.29 -8.71 34.64
N ASP A 123 10.35 -9.62 34.40
CA ASP A 123 10.58 -11.06 34.31
C ASP A 123 10.74 -11.56 32.86
N TRP A 124 10.77 -10.66 31.87
CA TRP A 124 11.12 -11.03 30.49
C TRP A 124 12.52 -11.63 30.44
N GLU A 125 12.61 -12.88 29.96
CA GLU A 125 13.88 -13.61 29.89
C GLU A 125 14.40 -13.71 28.45
N PHE A 126 15.72 -13.71 28.28
CA PHE A 126 16.38 -14.17 27.05
C PHE A 126 17.56 -15.09 27.37
N THR A 127 17.96 -15.92 26.41
CA THR A 127 19.06 -16.88 26.58
C THR A 127 20.30 -16.52 25.78
N VAL A 128 21.47 -16.96 26.26
CA VAL A 128 22.74 -16.98 25.53
C VAL A 128 23.21 -18.43 25.46
N GLU A 129 23.29 -18.99 24.26
CA GLU A 129 23.48 -20.43 24.04
C GLU A 129 24.39 -20.73 22.84
N GLY A 130 24.53 -22.01 22.48
CA GLY A 130 25.39 -22.46 21.37
C GLY A 130 26.85 -22.67 21.78
N LEU A 131 27.79 -22.12 21.00
CA LEU A 131 29.24 -22.24 21.18
C LEU A 131 29.78 -21.37 22.33
N VAL A 132 29.23 -21.57 23.53
CA VAL A 132 29.61 -20.91 24.79
C VAL A 132 30.00 -21.93 25.85
N GLN A 133 30.79 -21.51 26.83
CA GLN A 133 31.23 -22.31 27.99
C GLN A 133 30.13 -22.34 29.05
N ASN A 134 29.51 -21.19 29.31
CA ASN A 134 28.50 -20.97 30.33
C ASN A 134 27.24 -20.41 29.66
N PRO A 135 26.29 -21.26 29.22
CA PRO A 135 24.99 -20.78 28.75
C PRO A 135 24.31 -19.94 29.83
N LEU A 136 23.65 -18.84 29.43
CA LEU A 136 23.02 -17.90 30.35
C LEU A 136 21.52 -17.80 30.06
N THR A 137 20.72 -17.63 31.12
CA THR A 137 19.34 -17.14 31.04
C THR A 137 19.26 -15.88 31.88
N ILE A 138 18.88 -14.75 31.28
CA ILE A 138 18.93 -13.43 31.91
C ILE A 138 17.53 -12.81 31.86
N LYS A 139 17.01 -12.39 33.03
CA LYS A 139 15.80 -11.59 33.13
C LYS A 139 16.11 -10.11 32.89
N LEU A 140 15.15 -9.35 32.37
CA LEU A 140 15.34 -7.92 32.14
C LEU A 140 15.68 -7.16 33.43
N LYS A 141 15.05 -7.47 34.56
CA LYS A 141 15.38 -6.83 35.85
C LYS A 141 16.83 -7.06 36.27
N ASP A 142 17.38 -8.24 35.99
CA ASP A 142 18.76 -8.59 36.33
C ASP A 142 19.72 -7.95 35.31
N LEU A 143 19.33 -7.88 34.02
CA LEU A 143 20.07 -7.14 32.99
C LEU A 143 20.24 -5.66 33.37
N VAL A 144 19.19 -5.01 33.86
CA VAL A 144 19.21 -3.59 34.27
C VAL A 144 20.00 -3.38 35.56
N ARG A 145 19.93 -4.31 36.51
CA ARG A 145 20.58 -4.18 37.82
C ARG A 145 22.07 -4.54 37.81
N GLU A 146 22.48 -5.54 37.04
CA GLU A 146 23.79 -6.19 37.18
C GLU A 146 24.83 -5.76 36.14
N TYR A 147 24.43 -5.01 35.12
CA TYR A 147 25.31 -4.59 34.03
C TYR A 147 25.30 -3.07 33.88
N ASP A 148 26.40 -2.55 33.35
CA ASP A 148 26.52 -1.13 33.02
C ASP A 148 25.56 -0.76 31.88
N GLN A 149 24.82 0.32 32.10
CA GLN A 149 23.88 0.86 31.14
C GLN A 149 24.55 1.96 30.34
N ILE A 150 24.44 1.89 29.02
CA ILE A 150 24.98 2.89 28.08
C ILE A 150 23.83 3.51 27.30
N THR A 151 23.89 4.82 27.13
CA THR A 151 23.00 5.56 26.24
C THR A 151 23.80 6.06 25.05
N CYS A 152 23.37 5.76 23.82
CA CYS A 152 23.98 6.34 22.62
C CYS A 152 22.95 6.62 21.51
N PRO A 153 23.15 7.68 20.71
CA PRO A 153 22.36 7.92 19.50
C PRO A 153 22.71 6.89 18.44
N VAL A 154 21.69 6.34 17.79
CA VAL A 154 21.85 5.40 16.67
C VAL A 154 20.75 5.65 15.65
N THR A 155 21.16 5.82 14.40
CA THR A 155 20.23 5.83 13.26
C THR A 155 19.95 4.40 12.82
N LEU A 156 18.67 4.03 12.81
CA LEU A 156 18.22 2.80 12.17
C LEU A 156 17.72 3.14 10.76
N VAL A 157 18.06 2.28 9.80
CA VAL A 157 17.63 2.41 8.41
C VAL A 157 17.07 1.08 7.93
N CYS A 158 15.87 1.07 7.36
CA CYS A 158 15.37 -0.11 6.68
C CYS A 158 16.22 -0.40 5.42
N ALA A 159 16.54 -1.67 5.17
CA ALA A 159 17.17 -2.09 3.92
C ALA A 159 16.32 -1.69 2.69
N GLY A 160 15.00 -1.57 2.86
CA GLY A 160 14.07 -1.16 1.84
C GLY A 160 13.96 0.35 1.61
N ASN A 161 14.65 1.21 2.36
CA ASN A 161 14.59 2.66 2.15
C ASN A 161 14.86 3.02 0.67
N ARG A 162 14.06 3.93 0.11
CA ARG A 162 14.05 4.34 -1.30
C ARG A 162 13.68 3.23 -2.31
N ARG A 163 13.01 2.14 -1.89
CA ARG A 163 12.60 1.04 -2.79
C ARG A 163 11.62 1.47 -3.88
N LYS A 164 10.75 2.45 -3.62
CA LYS A 164 9.76 2.91 -4.61
C LYS A 164 10.43 3.38 -5.89
N GLU A 165 11.59 4.04 -5.81
CA GLU A 165 12.37 4.45 -6.99
C GLU A 165 12.72 3.25 -7.87
N GLN A 166 13.17 2.12 -7.29
CA GLN A 166 13.43 0.89 -8.05
C GLN A 166 12.14 0.31 -8.63
N ASN A 167 11.06 0.26 -7.84
CA ASN A 167 9.75 -0.25 -8.27
C ASN A 167 9.18 0.50 -9.47
N VAL A 168 9.45 1.81 -9.60
CA VAL A 168 9.02 2.59 -10.76
C VAL A 168 9.85 2.24 -11.99
N VAL A 169 11.16 2.01 -11.87
CA VAL A 169 11.96 1.51 -13.01
C VAL A 169 11.46 0.14 -13.45
N ARG A 170 11.51 -0.83 -12.53
CA ARG A 170 11.07 -2.21 -12.74
C ARG A 170 10.55 -2.76 -11.41
N LYS A 171 9.36 -3.35 -11.42
CA LYS A 171 8.69 -3.82 -10.19
C LYS A 171 9.57 -4.87 -9.49
N THR A 172 9.87 -4.66 -8.22
CA THR A 172 10.57 -5.59 -7.33
C THR A 172 9.56 -6.42 -6.52
N LYS A 173 10.02 -7.43 -5.79
CA LYS A 173 9.17 -8.21 -4.87
C LYS A 173 8.78 -7.45 -3.59
N GLY A 174 9.41 -6.31 -3.32
CA GLY A 174 9.19 -5.54 -2.09
C GLY A 174 8.12 -4.43 -2.24
N PHE A 175 7.43 -4.15 -1.14
CA PHE A 175 6.53 -2.99 -1.02
C PHE A 175 7.29 -1.65 -1.01
N SER A 176 6.61 -0.58 -1.38
CA SER A 176 7.23 0.70 -1.76
C SER A 176 7.51 1.62 -0.57
N TRP A 177 8.78 1.69 -0.13
CA TRP A 177 9.27 2.78 0.73
C TRP A 177 9.63 4.01 -0.11
N GLY A 178 9.32 5.19 0.41
CA GLY A 178 9.92 6.47 0.03
C GLY A 178 11.31 6.63 0.65
N ALA A 179 11.70 7.88 0.88
CA ALA A 179 13.02 8.22 1.43
C ALA A 179 13.01 8.45 2.95
N ALA A 180 11.99 7.98 3.68
CA ALA A 180 11.86 8.16 5.12
C ALA A 180 11.83 6.82 5.89
N GLY A 181 12.31 5.73 5.26
CA GLY A 181 12.59 4.45 5.93
C GLY A 181 13.85 4.50 6.81
N VAL A 182 14.01 5.58 7.57
CA VAL A 182 15.17 5.92 8.41
C VAL A 182 14.70 6.79 9.57
N SER A 183 15.25 6.57 10.77
CA SER A 183 14.99 7.39 11.96
C SER A 183 16.16 7.30 12.94
N ASN A 184 16.35 8.32 13.78
CA ASN A 184 17.47 8.39 14.74
C ASN A 184 16.94 8.57 16.16
N ALA A 185 17.46 7.80 17.11
CA ALA A 185 17.01 7.85 18.50
C ALA A 185 18.17 7.61 19.47
N LEU A 186 17.99 8.02 20.72
CA LEU A 186 18.85 7.62 21.83
C LEU A 186 18.40 6.24 22.32
N TRP A 187 19.30 5.28 22.37
CA TRP A 187 19.02 3.93 22.86
C TRP A 187 19.76 3.70 24.17
N THR A 188 19.05 3.20 25.19
CA THR A 188 19.66 2.85 26.48
C THR A 188 19.58 1.35 26.72
N GLY A 189 20.72 0.76 27.07
CA GLY A 189 20.84 -0.67 27.35
C GLY A 189 22.25 -1.13 27.65
N VAL A 190 22.43 -2.45 27.63
CA VAL A 190 23.71 -3.10 27.92
C VAL A 190 24.46 -3.40 26.64
N MET A 191 25.77 -3.14 26.61
CA MET A 191 26.61 -3.52 25.48
C MET A 191 26.67 -5.05 25.31
N MET A 192 26.39 -5.53 24.10
CA MET A 192 26.26 -6.96 23.81
C MET A 192 27.54 -7.73 24.13
N HIS A 193 28.72 -7.12 23.94
CA HIS A 193 30.00 -7.77 24.21
C HIS A 193 30.18 -8.16 25.68
N GLU A 194 29.61 -7.44 26.65
CA GLU A 194 29.71 -7.78 28.07
C GLU A 194 28.96 -9.07 28.39
N ILE A 195 27.78 -9.24 27.79
CA ILE A 195 26.98 -10.48 27.89
C ILE A 195 27.73 -11.66 27.25
N LEU A 196 28.29 -11.45 26.05
CA LEU A 196 29.03 -12.48 25.31
C LEU A 196 30.31 -12.92 26.05
N LYS A 197 31.05 -11.98 26.65
CA LYS A 197 32.22 -12.28 27.48
C LYS A 197 31.86 -13.15 28.68
N LYS A 198 30.77 -12.82 29.38
CA LYS A 198 30.30 -13.57 30.56
C LYS A 198 29.90 -15.00 30.20
N ALA A 199 29.32 -15.23 29.03
CA ALA A 199 28.98 -16.57 28.55
C ALA A 199 30.21 -17.43 28.22
N GLY A 200 31.38 -16.81 27.98
CA GLY A 200 32.64 -17.48 27.67
C GLY A 200 32.63 -18.17 26.30
N LEU A 201 33.11 -17.51 25.26
CA LEU A 201 33.03 -18.01 23.87
C LEU A 201 33.96 -19.21 23.63
N LYS A 202 33.46 -20.25 22.95
CA LYS A 202 34.28 -21.41 22.53
C LYS A 202 35.06 -21.09 21.25
N ARG A 203 36.24 -21.70 21.10
CA ARG A 203 37.05 -21.61 19.88
C ARG A 203 36.23 -22.11 18.68
N GLY A 204 36.28 -21.37 17.57
CA GLY A 204 35.53 -21.70 16.35
C GLY A 204 34.23 -20.92 16.19
N ALA A 205 33.73 -20.27 17.25
CA ALA A 205 32.61 -19.34 17.16
C ALA A 205 32.91 -18.16 16.23
N ARG A 206 31.94 -17.77 15.39
CA ARG A 206 32.09 -16.72 14.37
C ARG A 206 30.88 -15.80 14.22
N TYR A 207 29.69 -16.22 14.65
CA TYR A 207 28.45 -15.46 14.50
C TYR A 207 27.66 -15.42 15.80
N VAL A 208 26.88 -14.35 15.97
CA VAL A 208 25.83 -14.23 16.97
C VAL A 208 24.51 -14.24 16.21
N CYS A 209 23.80 -15.36 16.26
CA CYS A 209 22.43 -15.46 15.79
C CYS A 209 21.49 -14.89 16.86
N MET A 210 20.45 -14.19 16.43
CA MET A 210 19.48 -13.51 17.26
C MET A 210 18.08 -13.96 16.84
N GLU A 211 17.20 -14.21 17.80
CA GLU A 211 15.81 -14.63 17.56
C GLU A 211 14.84 -13.80 18.42
N GLY A 212 13.76 -13.32 17.81
CA GLY A 212 12.68 -12.57 18.44
C GLY A 212 11.55 -13.45 18.99
N ALA A 213 10.52 -12.82 19.56
CA ALA A 213 9.32 -13.49 20.08
C ALA A 213 8.12 -13.48 19.12
N ASP A 214 8.23 -12.76 17.99
CA ASP A 214 7.18 -12.64 16.99
C ASP A 214 6.96 -13.95 16.24
N LYS A 215 5.71 -14.41 16.21
CA LYS A 215 5.31 -15.65 15.55
C LYS A 215 4.90 -15.32 14.11
N LEU A 216 5.73 -15.71 13.16
CA LEU A 216 5.52 -15.45 11.74
C LEU A 216 5.26 -16.76 10.96
N PRO A 217 4.80 -16.69 9.70
CA PRO A 217 4.50 -17.89 8.92
C PRO A 217 5.68 -18.86 8.77
N ASN A 218 6.93 -18.35 8.73
CA ASN A 218 8.14 -19.15 8.58
C ASN A 218 8.92 -19.31 9.90
N GLY A 219 8.23 -19.25 11.04
CA GLY A 219 8.82 -19.33 12.38
C GLY A 219 9.06 -17.96 13.01
N TYR A 220 9.94 -17.91 14.01
CA TYR A 220 10.31 -16.65 14.66
C TYR A 220 11.26 -15.84 13.77
N TYR A 221 11.17 -14.51 13.83
CA TYR A 221 12.15 -13.68 13.15
C TYR A 221 13.53 -13.93 13.73
N GLY A 222 14.49 -14.26 12.87
CA GLY A 222 15.86 -14.47 13.27
C GLY A 222 16.87 -14.13 12.19
N THR A 223 18.08 -13.77 12.63
CA THR A 223 19.20 -13.39 11.77
C THR A 223 20.51 -13.50 12.54
N SER A 224 21.65 -13.27 11.89
CA SER A 224 22.94 -13.19 12.56
C SER A 224 23.69 -11.88 12.31
N VAL A 225 24.66 -11.59 13.19
CA VAL A 225 25.76 -10.64 12.99
C VAL A 225 27.09 -11.37 13.21
N LYS A 226 28.19 -10.80 12.71
CA LYS A 226 29.53 -11.37 12.93
C LYS A 226 29.95 -11.18 14.39
N LEU A 227 30.48 -12.24 15.00
CA LEU A 227 30.86 -12.27 16.42
C LEU A 227 31.99 -11.29 16.74
N ASN A 228 33.00 -11.17 15.87
CA ASN A 228 34.08 -10.21 16.07
C ASN A 228 33.57 -8.76 16.10
N TRP A 229 32.50 -8.46 15.34
CA TRP A 229 31.86 -7.15 15.36
C TRP A 229 31.01 -6.93 16.60
N ALA A 230 30.33 -7.97 17.09
CA ALA A 230 29.58 -7.91 18.34
C ALA A 230 30.47 -7.78 19.58
N LEU A 231 31.74 -8.23 19.49
CA LEU A 231 32.75 -8.08 20.53
C LEU A 231 33.52 -6.75 20.46
N ASP A 232 33.49 -6.07 19.31
CA ASP A 232 34.19 -4.81 19.11
C ASP A 232 33.41 -3.70 19.81
N PRO A 233 33.94 -3.14 20.92
CA PRO A 233 33.23 -2.09 21.64
C PRO A 233 33.00 -0.90 20.72
N ASN A 234 33.87 -0.59 19.74
CA ASN A 234 33.73 0.56 18.84
C ASN A 234 32.58 0.41 17.81
N ARG A 235 31.98 -0.78 17.70
CA ARG A 235 30.76 -1.01 16.90
C ARG A 235 29.45 -0.86 17.67
N GLY A 236 29.52 -0.75 19.01
CA GLY A 236 28.39 -0.27 19.83
C GLY A 236 27.13 -1.14 19.82
N MET A 237 27.24 -2.44 19.50
CA MET A 237 26.08 -3.34 19.52
C MET A 237 25.55 -3.49 20.95
N MET A 238 24.24 -3.30 21.13
CA MET A 238 23.62 -3.27 22.47
C MET A 238 22.31 -4.05 22.53
N LEU A 239 21.92 -4.39 23.76
CA LEU A 239 20.60 -4.90 24.13
C LEU A 239 19.83 -3.77 24.82
N ALA A 240 18.97 -3.09 24.07
CA ALA A 240 18.26 -1.89 24.50
C ALA A 240 16.87 -2.22 25.06
N TYR A 241 16.50 -1.53 26.14
CA TYR A 241 15.16 -1.58 26.75
C TYR A 241 14.50 -0.20 26.87
N LYS A 242 15.23 0.88 26.51
CA LYS A 242 14.68 2.22 26.34
C LYS A 242 15.03 2.83 24.99
N MET A 243 14.17 3.74 24.56
CA MET A 243 14.31 4.59 23.39
C MET A 243 13.90 6.01 23.78
N ASN A 244 14.76 7.00 23.51
CA ASN A 244 14.56 8.40 23.87
C ASN A 244 14.24 8.64 25.36
N GLY A 245 14.76 7.76 26.21
CA GLY A 245 14.60 7.80 27.66
C GLY A 245 13.36 7.11 28.23
N GLU A 246 12.44 6.70 27.37
CA GLU A 246 11.24 5.94 27.71
C GLU A 246 11.42 4.45 27.45
N MET A 247 10.61 3.60 28.09
CA MET A 247 10.59 2.17 27.78
C MET A 247 10.19 1.93 26.32
N LEU A 248 10.75 0.88 25.71
CA LEU A 248 10.41 0.53 24.32
C LEU A 248 8.89 0.41 24.11
N THR A 249 8.38 1.04 23.06
CA THR A 249 7.00 0.83 22.61
C THR A 249 6.85 -0.56 21.97
N PRO A 250 5.62 -1.11 21.88
CA PRO A 250 5.41 -2.44 21.31
C PRO A 250 5.97 -2.61 19.89
N ASP A 251 5.73 -1.65 18.98
CA ASP A 251 6.26 -1.68 17.60
C ASP A 251 7.80 -1.64 17.53
N HIS A 252 8.43 -1.10 18.58
CA HIS A 252 9.88 -0.96 18.69
C HIS A 252 10.54 -2.03 19.56
N GLY A 253 9.84 -3.12 19.91
CA GLY A 253 10.47 -4.30 20.51
C GLY A 253 10.29 -4.44 22.01
N LYS A 254 9.23 -3.87 22.60
CA LYS A 254 8.89 -4.02 24.02
C LYS A 254 8.99 -5.49 24.50
N PRO A 255 9.79 -5.81 25.53
CA PRO A 255 10.54 -4.90 26.39
C PRO A 255 12.05 -4.84 26.09
N LEU A 256 12.56 -5.67 25.17
CA LEU A 256 13.99 -5.79 24.90
C LEU A 256 14.25 -6.03 23.42
N ARG A 257 15.23 -5.32 22.85
CA ARG A 257 15.69 -5.54 21.47
C ARG A 257 17.21 -5.47 21.34
N ALA A 258 17.74 -6.02 20.26
CA ALA A 258 19.07 -5.68 19.80
C ALA A 258 19.06 -4.34 19.03
N ILE A 259 20.12 -3.57 19.17
CA ILE A 259 20.46 -2.40 18.34
C ILE A 259 21.87 -2.62 17.79
N ILE A 260 21.98 -2.60 16.47
CA ILE A 260 23.21 -2.86 15.72
C ILE A 260 23.58 -1.61 14.90
N PRO A 261 24.40 -0.69 15.45
CA PRO A 261 24.74 0.55 14.77
C PRO A 261 25.40 0.36 13.40
N GLY A 262 25.09 1.25 12.46
CA GLY A 262 25.67 1.25 11.12
C GLY A 262 25.27 0.07 10.21
N GLN A 263 24.35 -0.78 10.66
CA GLN A 263 23.79 -1.88 9.86
C GLN A 263 22.31 -1.64 9.54
N ILE A 264 21.79 -2.39 8.56
CA ILE A 264 20.37 -2.36 8.26
C ILE A 264 19.54 -2.75 9.50
N GLY A 265 18.38 -2.12 9.66
CA GLY A 265 17.45 -2.36 10.77
C GLY A 265 17.02 -3.82 10.89
N GLY A 266 17.05 -4.58 9.78
CA GLY A 266 16.80 -6.03 9.79
C GLY A 266 17.74 -6.84 10.70
N ARG A 267 18.93 -6.34 11.04
CA ARG A 267 19.83 -7.00 12.00
C ARG A 267 19.57 -6.60 13.45
N SER A 268 18.79 -5.55 13.69
CA SER A 268 18.40 -5.09 15.04
C SER A 268 17.12 -5.79 15.50
N VAL A 269 17.22 -7.07 15.84
CA VAL A 269 16.09 -7.95 16.21
C VAL A 269 15.28 -7.39 17.38
N LYS A 270 13.96 -7.29 17.20
CA LYS A 270 12.99 -6.86 18.20
C LYS A 270 12.49 -8.03 19.04
N TRP A 271 11.95 -7.72 20.23
CA TRP A 271 11.34 -8.70 21.14
C TRP A 271 12.29 -9.87 21.43
N LEU A 272 13.55 -9.55 21.74
CA LEU A 272 14.66 -10.50 21.76
C LEU A 272 14.44 -11.62 22.79
N LYS A 273 14.63 -12.86 22.34
CA LYS A 273 14.53 -14.07 23.19
C LYS A 273 15.81 -14.91 23.22
N LYS A 274 16.62 -14.90 22.17
CA LYS A 274 17.83 -15.73 22.12
C LYS A 274 19.01 -15.03 21.46
N LEU A 275 20.19 -15.26 22.02
CA LEU A 275 21.50 -15.06 21.41
C LEU A 275 22.17 -16.42 21.26
N ILE A 276 22.34 -16.90 20.04
CA ILE A 276 22.84 -18.24 19.73
C ILE A 276 24.20 -18.09 19.05
N ILE A 277 25.26 -18.55 19.70
CA ILE A 277 26.63 -18.44 19.17
C ILE A 277 26.93 -19.63 18.27
N THR A 278 27.30 -19.36 17.02
CA THR A 278 27.50 -20.37 15.98
C THR A 278 28.82 -20.14 15.23
N ASP A 279 29.27 -21.15 14.49
CA ASP A 279 30.44 -21.08 13.59
C ASP A 279 30.08 -20.62 12.17
N LYS A 280 28.78 -20.60 11.85
CA LYS A 280 28.20 -20.20 10.56
C LYS A 280 27.12 -19.13 10.75
N PRO A 281 26.77 -18.35 9.70
CA PRO A 281 25.62 -17.45 9.75
C PRO A 281 24.33 -18.19 10.10
N SER A 282 23.31 -17.42 10.49
CA SER A 282 21.98 -17.95 10.80
C SER A 282 21.38 -18.69 9.60
N ASP A 283 20.80 -19.85 9.86
CA ASP A 283 20.00 -20.63 8.92
C ASP A 283 18.50 -20.28 8.99
N ASN A 284 18.13 -19.24 9.75
CA ASN A 284 16.76 -18.78 9.85
C ASN A 284 16.24 -18.33 8.48
N TRP A 285 14.98 -18.66 8.18
CA TRP A 285 14.33 -18.35 6.91
C TRP A 285 14.45 -16.87 6.53
N TYR A 286 14.28 -15.96 7.49
CA TYR A 286 14.36 -14.51 7.28
C TYR A 286 15.80 -13.99 7.08
N HIS A 287 16.81 -14.77 7.45
CA HIS A 287 18.20 -14.47 7.12
C HIS A 287 18.55 -14.87 5.69
N ILE A 288 17.98 -15.99 5.22
CA ILE A 288 18.24 -16.56 3.90
C ILE A 288 17.45 -15.79 2.83
N TYR A 289 16.13 -15.68 2.97
CA TYR A 289 15.22 -15.24 1.91
C TYR A 289 14.80 -13.77 1.99
N ASP A 290 15.36 -13.00 2.93
CA ASP A 290 15.12 -11.56 3.06
C ASP A 290 16.45 -10.82 3.31
N ASN A 291 16.45 -9.48 3.20
CA ASN A 291 17.61 -8.63 3.50
C ASN A 291 18.88 -8.99 2.72
N ARG A 292 18.74 -9.22 1.41
CA ARG A 292 19.85 -9.44 0.46
C ARG A 292 19.78 -8.50 -0.74
N VAL A 293 20.96 -8.13 -1.27
CA VAL A 293 21.09 -7.47 -2.59
C VAL A 293 21.69 -8.48 -3.56
N LEU A 294 20.82 -9.12 -4.34
CA LEU A 294 21.24 -10.06 -5.39
C LEU A 294 21.87 -9.30 -6.58
N PRO A 295 22.71 -9.98 -7.40
CA PRO A 295 23.25 -9.39 -8.63
C PRO A 295 22.16 -8.84 -9.57
N THR A 296 22.44 -7.74 -10.27
CA THR A 296 21.49 -7.07 -11.19
C THR A 296 21.00 -7.98 -12.33
N THR A 297 21.77 -9.00 -12.68
CA THR A 297 21.42 -10.01 -13.70
C THR A 297 20.38 -11.01 -13.22
N VAL A 298 20.13 -11.10 -11.91
CA VAL A 298 19.16 -12.04 -11.34
C VAL A 298 17.76 -11.45 -11.43
N SER A 299 16.86 -12.14 -12.14
CA SER A 299 15.46 -11.75 -12.24
C SER A 299 14.64 -12.26 -11.03
N PRO A 300 13.44 -11.69 -10.76
CA PRO A 300 12.54 -12.23 -9.76
C PRO A 300 12.23 -13.71 -9.94
N GLU A 301 12.12 -14.17 -11.18
CA GLU A 301 11.83 -15.55 -11.60
C GLU A 301 13.05 -16.44 -11.32
N GLU A 302 14.25 -16.02 -11.76
CA GLU A 302 15.49 -16.77 -11.50
C GLU A 302 15.76 -16.92 -9.99
N SER A 303 15.52 -15.87 -9.21
CA SER A 303 15.62 -15.95 -7.75
C SER A 303 14.62 -16.91 -7.11
N ALA A 304 13.48 -17.17 -7.76
CA ALA A 304 12.45 -18.08 -7.25
C ALA A 304 12.81 -19.54 -7.58
N ASN A 305 13.37 -19.76 -8.78
CA ASN A 305 13.70 -21.09 -9.27
C ASN A 305 15.02 -21.62 -8.70
N ASN A 306 15.96 -20.74 -8.35
CA ASN A 306 17.27 -21.12 -7.85
C ASN A 306 17.53 -20.60 -6.43
N LYS A 307 17.45 -21.52 -5.47
CA LYS A 307 17.65 -21.23 -4.04
C LYS A 307 19.08 -20.84 -3.70
N ASP A 308 20.07 -21.19 -4.51
CA ASP A 308 21.48 -20.94 -4.23
C ASP A 308 21.80 -19.44 -4.20
N TRP A 309 21.03 -18.62 -4.93
CA TRP A 309 21.12 -17.15 -4.87
C TRP A 309 20.91 -16.60 -3.45
N TRP A 310 20.10 -17.27 -2.64
CA TRP A 310 19.78 -16.85 -1.28
C TRP A 310 20.74 -17.41 -0.23
N MET A 311 21.55 -18.42 -0.60
CA MET A 311 22.45 -19.10 0.34
C MET A 311 23.88 -18.52 0.32
N ASP A 312 24.16 -17.62 -0.62
CA ASP A 312 25.46 -16.95 -0.72
C ASP A 312 25.52 -15.69 0.13
N GLU A 313 26.29 -15.76 1.21
CA GLU A 313 26.52 -14.65 2.15
C GLU A 313 27.12 -13.39 1.54
N ARG A 314 27.72 -13.46 0.35
CA ARG A 314 28.20 -12.25 -0.35
C ARG A 314 27.06 -11.27 -0.65
N TYR A 315 25.83 -11.75 -0.71
CA TYR A 315 24.64 -10.93 -0.98
C TYR A 315 23.88 -10.54 0.30
N ALA A 316 24.22 -11.12 1.46
CA ALA A 316 23.59 -10.79 2.74
C ALA A 316 23.98 -9.37 3.17
N ILE A 317 22.98 -8.54 3.47
CA ILE A 317 23.23 -7.15 3.85
C ILE A 317 23.56 -7.09 5.34
N TYR A 318 24.66 -6.40 5.68
CA TYR A 318 25.04 -6.08 7.05
C TYR A 318 25.17 -4.56 7.19
N ASP A 319 26.39 -4.03 7.04
CA ASP A 319 26.67 -2.59 7.07
C ASP A 319 25.89 -1.88 5.94
N LEU A 320 25.37 -0.69 6.25
CA LEU A 320 24.74 0.19 5.27
C LEU A 320 25.74 0.69 4.23
N SER A 321 25.25 1.08 3.05
CA SER A 321 25.98 1.86 2.07
C SER A 321 25.77 3.35 2.33
N THR A 322 26.69 4.19 1.86
CA THR A 322 26.54 5.64 1.85
C THR A 322 25.25 6.03 1.11
N ASN A 323 24.42 6.88 1.73
CA ASN A 323 23.18 7.38 1.14
C ASN A 323 22.90 8.83 1.59
N SER A 324 22.13 9.56 0.78
CA SER A 324 21.61 10.89 1.11
C SER A 324 20.32 11.16 0.37
N ALA A 325 19.44 11.96 0.96
CA ALA A 325 18.22 12.46 0.35
C ALA A 325 17.96 13.92 0.74
N MET A 326 17.16 14.62 -0.07
CA MET A 326 16.74 16.00 0.19
C MET A 326 15.34 16.03 0.81
N ALA A 327 15.20 16.75 1.93
CA ALA A 327 13.90 17.04 2.54
C ALA A 327 13.33 18.37 2.01
N HIS A 328 14.21 19.33 1.71
CA HIS A 328 13.87 20.60 1.09
C HIS A 328 14.69 20.82 -0.19
N PRO A 329 14.06 21.26 -1.30
CA PRO A 329 12.63 21.65 -1.41
C PRO A 329 11.67 20.47 -1.27
N VAL A 330 10.48 20.72 -0.72
CA VAL A 330 9.45 19.69 -0.50
C VAL A 330 8.82 19.28 -1.83
N HIS A 331 8.30 18.05 -1.91
CA HIS A 331 7.53 17.64 -3.09
C HIS A 331 6.34 18.57 -3.32
N GLU A 332 6.19 19.05 -4.55
CA GLU A 332 5.21 20.03 -5.01
C GLU A 332 5.32 21.41 -4.34
N GLU A 333 6.42 21.70 -3.63
CA GLU A 333 6.70 23.06 -3.16
C GLU A 333 6.78 24.02 -4.35
N GLN A 334 6.14 25.19 -4.21
CA GLN A 334 6.18 26.27 -5.19
C GLN A 334 6.93 27.48 -4.61
N LEU A 335 8.05 27.84 -5.24
CA LEU A 335 8.82 29.04 -4.93
C LEU A 335 8.47 30.14 -5.92
N CYS A 336 7.82 31.21 -5.46
CA CYS A 336 7.62 32.42 -6.26
C CYS A 336 8.98 33.08 -6.54
N ILE A 337 9.32 33.33 -7.80
CA ILE A 337 10.59 33.96 -8.19
C ILE A 337 10.54 35.49 -8.16
N VAL A 338 9.34 36.07 -8.17
CA VAL A 338 9.14 37.52 -8.07
C VAL A 338 9.23 37.93 -6.60
N GLY A 339 10.26 38.69 -6.26
CA GLY A 339 10.53 39.07 -4.86
C GLY A 339 11.10 37.94 -4.00
N ALA A 340 11.61 36.87 -4.64
CA ALA A 340 12.28 35.78 -3.94
C ALA A 340 13.48 36.26 -3.11
N PRO A 341 13.83 35.58 -2.01
CA PRO A 341 15.11 35.79 -1.35
C PRO A 341 16.27 35.52 -2.33
N GLN A 342 17.44 36.10 -2.06
CA GLN A 342 18.62 35.90 -2.90
C GLN A 342 18.98 34.41 -3.05
N ASN A 343 18.83 33.65 -1.98
CA ASN A 343 19.16 32.23 -1.93
C ASN A 343 17.97 31.40 -1.40
N TYR A 344 17.88 30.16 -1.90
CA TYR A 344 17.04 29.11 -1.35
C TYR A 344 17.91 28.13 -0.56
N ARG A 345 17.50 27.80 0.67
CA ARG A 345 18.22 26.88 1.56
C ARG A 345 17.78 25.44 1.31
N VAL A 346 18.56 24.71 0.52
CA VAL A 346 18.37 23.26 0.30
C VAL A 346 18.83 22.50 1.53
N LYS A 347 18.07 21.48 1.95
CA LYS A 347 18.32 20.72 3.18
C LYS A 347 18.07 19.23 3.00
N GLY A 348 18.83 18.41 3.69
CA GLY A 348 18.63 16.96 3.68
C GLY A 348 19.41 16.24 4.76
N TYR A 349 19.38 14.91 4.69
CA TYR A 349 20.17 14.03 5.55
C TYR A 349 21.14 13.18 4.72
N ALA A 350 22.17 12.64 5.36
CA ALA A 350 23.07 11.64 4.81
C ALA A 350 23.47 10.63 5.90
N TYR A 351 23.72 9.37 5.54
CA TYR A 351 24.22 8.36 6.47
C TYR A 351 25.21 7.41 5.78
N GLY A 352 26.09 6.83 6.58
CA GLY A 352 27.01 5.76 6.21
C GLY A 352 26.74 4.50 7.04
N GLY A 353 27.34 3.38 6.63
CA GLY A 353 27.31 2.14 7.40
C GLY A 353 28.60 1.86 8.16
N GLY A 354 28.56 0.83 9.01
CA GLY A 354 29.75 0.31 9.70
C GLY A 354 30.53 1.31 10.55
N GLY A 355 29.90 2.40 10.99
CA GLY A 355 30.55 3.47 11.76
C GLY A 355 31.23 4.54 10.91
N ARG A 356 31.10 4.51 9.57
CA ARG A 356 31.83 5.41 8.68
C ARG A 356 31.23 6.81 8.64
N ARG A 357 32.07 7.83 8.84
CA ARG A 357 31.69 9.24 8.74
C ARG A 357 31.36 9.63 7.31
N ILE A 358 30.28 10.38 7.12
CA ILE A 358 30.05 11.13 5.87
C ILE A 358 31.05 12.29 5.84
N THR A 359 31.99 12.31 4.90
CA THR A 359 33.01 13.37 4.83
C THR A 359 32.58 14.56 3.98
N ARG A 360 31.64 14.35 3.05
CA ARG A 360 31.07 15.42 2.23
C ARG A 360 29.71 15.03 1.67
N VAL A 361 28.88 16.06 1.49
CA VAL A 361 27.68 16.02 0.66
C VAL A 361 27.84 17.05 -0.44
N GLU A 362 27.59 16.66 -1.68
CA GLU A 362 27.76 17.49 -2.86
C GLU A 362 26.43 17.63 -3.59
N VAL A 363 26.17 18.83 -4.11
CA VAL A 363 24.95 19.17 -4.85
C VAL A 363 25.29 19.64 -6.25
N THR A 364 24.53 19.18 -7.24
CA THR A 364 24.65 19.56 -8.65
C THR A 364 23.34 20.18 -9.17
N LEU A 365 23.47 21.15 -10.07
CA LEU A 365 22.37 21.75 -10.85
C LEU A 365 22.50 21.53 -12.36
N ASP A 366 23.59 20.87 -12.79
CA ASP A 366 23.95 20.69 -14.21
C ASP A 366 24.17 19.23 -14.59
N LYS A 367 23.45 18.32 -13.91
CA LYS A 367 23.48 16.87 -14.13
C LYS A 367 24.84 16.22 -13.84
N GLY A 368 25.55 16.74 -12.86
CA GLY A 368 26.79 16.18 -12.33
C GLY A 368 28.05 16.62 -13.07
N LYS A 369 27.96 17.65 -13.92
CA LYS A 369 29.13 18.24 -14.59
C LYS A 369 29.97 19.05 -13.60
N SER A 370 29.32 19.76 -12.69
CA SER A 370 29.94 20.47 -11.57
C SER A 370 29.21 20.19 -10.26
N TRP A 371 29.92 20.37 -9.15
CA TRP A 371 29.44 20.04 -7.81
C TRP A 371 29.76 21.17 -6.85
N ARG A 372 28.78 21.50 -6.00
CA ARG A 372 28.90 22.45 -4.91
C ARG A 372 28.96 21.69 -3.59
N LEU A 373 29.88 22.06 -2.72
CA LEU A 373 30.05 21.41 -1.43
C LEU A 373 29.01 21.96 -0.44
N ALA A 374 28.20 21.08 0.15
CA ALA A 374 27.25 21.43 1.19
C ALA A 374 27.92 21.48 2.57
N ASN A 375 27.31 22.24 3.48
CA ASN A 375 27.67 22.20 4.90
C ASN A 375 27.05 20.96 5.53
N VAL A 376 27.85 20.17 6.25
CA VAL A 376 27.39 18.98 6.97
C VAL A 376 27.44 19.26 8.48
N ASP A 377 26.33 19.00 9.17
CA ASP A 377 26.18 19.12 10.62
C ASP A 377 26.23 17.72 11.26
N TYR A 378 27.22 17.51 12.12
CA TYR A 378 27.48 16.25 12.82
C TYR A 378 27.03 16.37 14.28
N ALA A 379 25.72 16.42 14.52
CA ALA A 379 25.19 16.54 15.88
C ALA A 379 25.64 15.41 16.82
N GLU A 380 26.03 14.23 16.29
CA GLU A 380 26.65 13.14 17.06
C GLU A 380 27.93 13.59 17.79
N ASP A 381 28.72 14.48 17.18
CA ASP A 381 29.99 14.92 17.78
C ASP A 381 29.76 15.76 19.03
N LYS A 382 28.61 16.43 19.15
CA LYS A 382 28.26 17.12 20.40
C LYS A 382 28.05 16.16 21.58
N TYR A 383 27.60 14.93 21.31
CA TYR A 383 27.53 13.87 22.33
C TYR A 383 28.92 13.29 22.63
N ARG A 384 29.80 13.26 21.63
CA ARG A 384 31.20 12.84 21.79
C ARG A 384 31.97 13.83 22.67
N ASP A 385 31.80 15.12 22.39
CA ASP A 385 32.46 16.24 23.07
C ASP A 385 31.93 16.50 24.48
N ALA A 386 30.70 16.07 24.77
CA ALA A 386 30.10 16.18 26.10
C ALA A 386 30.83 15.38 27.18
N GLY A 387 31.64 14.38 26.78
CA GLY A 387 32.28 13.45 27.71
C GLY A 387 31.27 12.55 28.43
N PRO A 388 31.69 11.88 29.52
CA PRO A 388 30.82 10.99 30.27
C PRO A 388 29.71 11.74 31.02
N VAL A 389 28.45 11.52 30.63
CA VAL A 389 27.27 12.11 31.26
C VAL A 389 26.21 11.03 31.51
N ASP A 390 25.56 11.03 32.66
CA ASP A 390 24.40 10.16 32.90
C ASP A 390 23.17 10.70 32.15
N LEU A 391 22.66 9.91 31.20
CA LEU A 391 21.54 10.27 30.35
C LEU A 391 20.53 9.13 30.31
N TYR A 392 19.32 9.40 30.83
CA TYR A 392 18.18 8.47 30.85
C TYR A 392 18.42 7.12 31.56
N GLY A 393 19.36 7.09 32.50
CA GLY A 393 19.73 5.91 33.28
C GLY A 393 20.82 5.06 32.64
N GLY A 394 21.46 5.54 31.57
CA GLY A 394 22.71 5.01 31.04
C GLY A 394 23.77 6.09 30.91
N ARG A 395 25.03 5.70 30.96
CA ARG A 395 26.16 6.59 30.73
C ARG A 395 26.31 6.86 29.24
N LEU A 396 26.46 8.13 28.85
CA LEU A 396 26.94 8.51 27.54
C LEU A 396 28.42 8.15 27.43
N ASP A 397 28.75 7.17 26.59
CA ASP A 397 30.11 6.62 26.46
C ASP A 397 30.59 6.72 25.01
N MET A 398 30.77 7.96 24.54
CA MET A 398 31.10 8.28 23.16
C MET A 398 32.46 8.92 22.96
N GLU A 399 33.02 9.62 23.96
CA GLU A 399 34.26 10.42 23.87
C GLU A 399 35.42 9.67 23.18
N TRP A 400 35.61 8.39 23.52
CA TRP A 400 36.71 7.58 22.99
C TRP A 400 36.43 6.95 21.62
N ARG A 401 35.17 6.97 21.16
CA ARG A 401 34.76 6.33 19.91
C ARG A 401 35.11 7.24 18.75
N GLU A 402 35.54 6.65 17.63
CA GLU A 402 35.70 7.37 16.36
C GLU A 402 34.55 7.09 15.38
N SER A 403 33.82 5.99 15.60
CA SER A 403 32.67 5.61 14.77
C SER A 403 31.54 6.66 14.83
N CYS A 404 30.86 6.81 13.69
CA CYS A 404 29.61 7.56 13.55
C CYS A 404 28.42 6.60 13.40
N PHE A 405 27.50 6.60 14.35
CA PHE A 405 26.32 5.74 14.37
C PHE A 405 25.05 6.42 13.89
N SER A 406 25.09 7.74 13.74
CA SER A 406 23.93 8.54 13.37
C SER A 406 24.09 9.18 11.99
N TRP A 407 22.95 9.49 11.39
CA TRP A 407 22.90 10.37 10.23
C TRP A 407 23.49 11.75 10.53
N ALA A 408 23.91 12.42 9.47
CA ALA A 408 24.28 13.83 9.48
C ALA A 408 23.22 14.61 8.71
N PHE A 409 22.91 15.82 9.18
CA PHE A 409 22.11 16.76 8.42
C PHE A 409 23.04 17.60 7.55
N TRP A 410 22.54 18.07 6.41
CA TRP A 410 23.32 18.93 5.54
C TRP A 410 22.45 19.99 4.90
N ASN A 411 23.08 21.09 4.51
CA ASN A 411 22.42 22.19 3.85
C ASN A 411 23.35 22.96 2.91
N ILE A 412 22.75 23.67 1.96
CA ILE A 412 23.47 24.61 1.09
C ILE A 412 22.51 25.72 0.66
N ASP A 413 23.00 26.96 0.69
CA ASP A 413 22.30 28.10 0.12
C ASP A 413 22.60 28.16 -1.38
N ILE A 414 21.56 28.07 -2.21
CA ILE A 414 21.66 28.13 -3.67
C ILE A 414 21.02 29.43 -4.14
N PRO A 415 21.71 30.26 -4.94
CA PRO A 415 21.10 31.43 -5.56
C PRO A 415 19.83 31.05 -6.31
N VAL A 416 18.74 31.77 -6.06
CA VAL A 416 17.46 31.48 -6.75
C VAL A 416 17.60 31.66 -8.26
N ASP A 417 18.49 32.55 -8.70
CA ASP A 417 18.83 32.71 -10.12
C ASP A 417 19.42 31.44 -10.75
N ASP A 418 20.27 30.70 -10.03
CA ASP A 418 20.79 29.42 -10.53
C ASP A 418 19.69 28.36 -10.61
N LEU A 419 18.74 28.37 -9.68
CA LEU A 419 17.60 27.45 -9.69
C LEU A 419 16.62 27.75 -10.84
N LYS A 420 16.49 29.01 -11.28
CA LYS A 420 15.65 29.40 -12.43
C LYS A 420 16.09 28.74 -13.73
N ASP A 421 17.40 28.54 -13.87
CA ASP A 421 18.02 28.00 -15.09
C ASP A 421 18.24 26.47 -15.00
N ALA A 422 18.11 25.90 -13.81
CA ALA A 422 18.26 24.47 -13.57
C ALA A 422 16.98 23.68 -13.91
N LYS A 423 17.15 22.47 -14.46
CA LYS A 423 16.05 21.50 -14.70
C LYS A 423 15.89 20.49 -13.56
N ASP A 424 16.94 20.34 -12.77
CA ASP A 424 17.00 19.43 -11.65
C ASP A 424 18.05 19.88 -10.63
N ILE A 425 17.86 19.42 -9.40
CA ILE A 425 18.84 19.46 -8.34
C ILE A 425 19.07 18.04 -7.86
N MET A 426 20.33 17.67 -7.66
CA MET A 426 20.68 16.33 -7.16
C MET A 426 21.72 16.40 -6.07
N CYS A 427 21.66 15.47 -5.12
CA CYS A 427 22.67 15.31 -4.09
C CYS A 427 23.33 13.91 -4.13
N ARG A 428 24.60 13.87 -3.68
CA ARG A 428 25.33 12.64 -3.37
C ARG A 428 26.17 12.84 -2.11
N ALA A 429 26.33 11.79 -1.33
CA ALA A 429 27.29 11.73 -0.23
C ALA A 429 28.50 10.84 -0.56
N MET A 430 29.61 11.13 0.11
CA MET A 430 30.82 10.30 0.13
C MET A 430 31.26 10.10 1.59
N ASP A 431 31.59 8.86 1.95
CA ASP A 431 32.08 8.52 3.29
C ASP A 431 33.61 8.60 3.40
N GLU A 432 34.14 8.38 4.59
CA GLU A 432 35.59 8.44 4.88
C GLU A 432 36.41 7.34 4.20
N SER A 433 35.77 6.28 3.71
CA SER A 433 36.39 5.26 2.87
C SER A 433 36.38 5.63 1.38
N MET A 434 35.97 6.88 1.06
CA MET A 434 35.80 7.40 -0.29
C MET A 434 34.73 6.65 -1.10
N ASN A 435 33.81 5.93 -0.42
CA ASN A 435 32.66 5.33 -1.08
C ASN A 435 31.63 6.42 -1.38
N VAL A 436 31.47 6.71 -2.67
CA VAL A 436 30.53 7.68 -3.21
C VAL A 436 29.26 7.01 -3.71
N GLN A 437 28.10 7.66 -3.53
CA GLN A 437 26.86 7.17 -4.12
C GLN A 437 26.96 7.07 -5.64
N PRO A 438 26.50 5.94 -6.23
CA PRO A 438 26.56 5.74 -7.66
C PRO A 438 25.62 6.71 -8.39
N ARG A 439 25.98 7.03 -9.63
CA ARG A 439 25.07 7.71 -10.55
C ARG A 439 23.92 6.80 -10.93
N ASP A 440 24.25 5.59 -11.39
CA ASP A 440 23.28 4.64 -11.93
C ASP A 440 22.64 3.78 -10.85
N MET A 441 21.41 3.36 -11.10
CA MET A 441 20.66 2.53 -10.18
C MET A 441 21.16 1.08 -10.22
N TYR A 442 21.49 0.54 -9.05
CA TYR A 442 21.66 -0.90 -8.88
C TYR A 442 20.30 -1.54 -8.58
N TRP A 443 19.57 -1.92 -9.63
CA TRP A 443 18.28 -2.61 -9.46
C TRP A 443 18.49 -4.03 -8.92
N SER A 444 17.70 -4.45 -7.93
CA SER A 444 17.76 -5.80 -7.38
C SER A 444 16.38 -6.38 -7.08
N VAL A 445 16.28 -7.71 -6.98
CA VAL A 445 15.03 -8.46 -6.80
C VAL A 445 14.18 -7.96 -5.63
N LEU A 446 14.80 -7.64 -4.48
CA LEU A 446 14.12 -7.14 -3.28
C LEU A 446 14.06 -5.61 -3.20
N GLY A 447 14.66 -4.90 -4.16
CA GLY A 447 14.69 -3.44 -4.19
C GLY A 447 15.32 -2.83 -2.93
N MET A 448 16.41 -3.41 -2.44
CA MET A 448 17.07 -3.00 -1.20
C MET A 448 18.34 -2.20 -1.48
N MET A 449 18.76 -1.41 -0.49
CA MET A 449 19.99 -0.59 -0.52
C MET A 449 20.04 0.38 -1.71
N ASN A 450 18.88 0.90 -2.13
CA ASN A 450 18.83 1.86 -3.22
C ASN A 450 19.51 3.17 -2.80
N ASN A 451 20.68 3.45 -3.37
CA ASN A 451 21.47 4.64 -3.05
C ASN A 451 21.99 5.47 -4.26
N PRO A 452 21.37 5.48 -5.45
CA PRO A 452 21.80 6.40 -6.50
C PRO A 452 21.60 7.86 -6.08
N TRP A 453 22.18 8.81 -6.82
CA TRP A 453 21.99 10.24 -6.57
C TRP A 453 20.50 10.59 -6.41
N PHE A 454 20.14 11.26 -5.33
CA PHE A 454 18.76 11.66 -5.11
C PHE A 454 18.46 12.89 -5.97
N ARG A 455 17.50 12.79 -6.88
CA ARG A 455 17.18 13.82 -7.89
C ARG A 455 15.80 14.42 -7.65
N ILE A 456 15.72 15.74 -7.53
CA ILE A 456 14.47 16.50 -7.58
C ILE A 456 14.41 17.21 -8.93
N ALA A 457 13.32 17.05 -9.66
CA ALA A 457 13.08 17.80 -10.90
C ALA A 457 12.54 19.21 -10.57
N ILE A 458 12.94 20.20 -11.36
CA ILE A 458 12.54 21.60 -11.22
C ILE A 458 11.69 21.96 -12.44
N HIS A 459 10.48 22.44 -12.20
CA HIS A 459 9.57 22.93 -13.23
C HIS A 459 9.43 24.43 -13.11
N ARG A 460 9.63 25.15 -14.21
CA ARG A 460 9.34 26.58 -14.26
C ARG A 460 7.93 26.79 -14.80
N GLU A 461 7.06 27.33 -13.96
CA GLU A 461 5.64 27.56 -14.25
C GLU A 461 5.35 29.05 -14.02
N ASN A 462 5.38 29.85 -15.09
CA ASN A 462 5.30 31.32 -15.03
C ASN A 462 6.35 31.90 -14.07
N ASP A 463 5.89 32.55 -13.00
CA ASP A 463 6.67 33.18 -11.94
C ASP A 463 6.94 32.23 -10.75
N TYR A 464 6.81 30.92 -10.93
CA TYR A 464 7.06 29.93 -9.90
C TYR A 464 8.03 28.84 -10.36
N LEU A 465 8.84 28.35 -9.41
CA LEU A 465 9.54 27.07 -9.52
C LEU A 465 8.78 26.02 -8.71
N ARG A 466 8.40 24.91 -9.32
CA ARG A 466 7.77 23.77 -8.65
C ARG A 466 8.75 22.60 -8.57
N PHE A 467 8.89 22.01 -7.39
CA PHE A 467 9.87 20.96 -7.12
C PHE A 467 9.23 19.59 -7.03
N GLU A 468 9.73 18.62 -7.77
CA GLU A 468 9.15 17.28 -7.85
C GLU A 468 10.17 16.22 -7.43
N HIS A 469 9.92 15.55 -6.30
CA HIS A 469 10.74 14.45 -5.78
C HIS A 469 10.70 13.22 -6.70
N PRO A 470 11.57 12.21 -6.54
CA PRO A 470 11.53 10.99 -7.35
C PRO A 470 10.18 10.30 -7.34
N THR A 471 9.64 10.05 -6.16
CA THR A 471 8.43 9.27 -5.91
C THR A 471 7.80 9.65 -4.58
N GLN A 472 6.50 9.39 -4.41
CA GLN A 472 5.84 9.35 -3.09
C GLN A 472 5.80 7.91 -2.53
N PRO A 473 5.81 7.73 -1.19
CA PRO A 473 5.82 6.41 -0.56
C PRO A 473 4.52 5.61 -0.79
N ALA A 474 4.56 4.31 -0.50
CA ALA A 474 3.45 3.39 -0.69
C ALA A 474 2.91 3.38 -2.15
N LEU A 475 1.59 3.51 -2.30
CA LEU A 475 0.88 3.65 -3.57
C LEU A 475 0.45 5.11 -3.84
N MET A 476 0.95 6.07 -3.04
CA MET A 476 0.66 7.48 -3.28
C MET A 476 1.19 7.88 -4.66
N PRO A 477 0.35 8.47 -5.53
CA PRO A 477 0.80 8.90 -6.83
C PRO A 477 1.69 10.14 -6.70
N GLY A 478 2.64 10.30 -7.62
CA GLY A 478 3.42 11.51 -7.73
C GLY A 478 4.92 11.27 -7.81
N GLY A 479 5.63 12.33 -8.15
CA GLY A 479 7.06 12.32 -8.37
C GLY A 479 7.46 12.13 -9.84
N TRP A 480 8.64 12.63 -10.16
CA TRP A 480 9.07 12.78 -11.54
C TRP A 480 9.28 11.44 -12.24
N MET A 481 9.63 10.37 -11.50
CA MET A 481 9.85 9.05 -12.08
C MET A 481 8.54 8.49 -12.65
N GLU A 482 7.43 8.62 -11.91
CA GLU A 482 6.13 8.16 -12.38
C GLU A 482 5.65 9.00 -13.57
N ARG A 483 5.86 10.32 -13.55
CA ARG A 483 5.56 11.21 -14.67
C ARG A 483 6.35 10.82 -15.92
N VAL A 484 7.66 10.63 -15.81
CA VAL A 484 8.52 10.22 -16.94
C VAL A 484 8.08 8.87 -17.50
N LYS A 485 7.78 7.89 -16.64
CA LYS A 485 7.27 6.59 -17.08
C LYS A 485 5.93 6.69 -17.80
N LYS A 486 5.00 7.51 -17.30
CA LYS A 486 3.70 7.78 -17.95
C LYS A 486 3.86 8.44 -19.32
N LEU A 487 4.92 9.23 -19.51
CA LEU A 487 5.28 9.85 -20.80
C LEU A 487 6.08 8.91 -21.72
N GLY A 488 6.25 7.64 -21.37
CA GLY A 488 7.00 6.66 -22.17
C GLY A 488 8.53 6.76 -22.06
N GLY A 489 9.04 7.52 -21.08
CA GLY A 489 10.47 7.65 -20.84
C GLY A 489 11.08 6.38 -20.24
N ASN A 490 12.25 5.98 -20.73
CA ASN A 490 12.99 4.82 -20.23
C ASN A 490 13.88 5.20 -19.02
N LEU A 491 13.40 4.97 -17.81
CA LEU A 491 14.17 5.28 -16.59
C LEU A 491 15.45 4.45 -16.40
N ALA A 492 15.61 3.34 -17.13
CA ALA A 492 16.81 2.51 -17.12
C ALA A 492 17.89 2.99 -18.11
N ASN A 493 17.65 4.06 -18.87
CA ASN A 493 18.55 4.53 -19.92
C ASN A 493 19.84 5.22 -19.43
N GLY A 494 20.07 5.34 -18.11
CA GLY A 494 21.22 6.09 -17.57
C GLY A 494 21.09 7.61 -17.67
N TYR A 495 19.96 8.14 -18.14
CA TYR A 495 19.66 9.56 -18.29
C TYR A 495 18.28 9.94 -17.72
N TRP A 496 17.84 9.21 -16.68
CA TRP A 496 16.59 9.49 -15.94
C TRP A 496 15.36 9.56 -16.86
N GLY A 497 15.35 8.82 -17.96
CA GLY A 497 14.26 8.76 -18.94
C GLY A 497 14.15 9.94 -19.89
N GLU A 498 15.14 10.83 -19.94
CA GLU A 498 15.23 11.85 -21.00
C GLU A 498 15.64 11.24 -22.35
N GLN A 499 15.08 11.79 -23.44
CA GLN A 499 15.47 11.43 -24.80
C GLN A 499 16.70 12.23 -25.22
N LEU A 500 17.80 11.54 -25.55
CA LEU A 500 18.96 12.15 -26.18
C LEU A 500 18.66 12.37 -27.67
N GLY A 501 18.92 13.57 -28.19
CA GLY A 501 18.40 14.07 -29.47
C GLY A 501 18.55 13.15 -30.69
N SER A 502 17.50 13.16 -31.52
CA SER A 502 17.38 12.74 -32.93
C SER A 502 18.44 11.78 -33.49
N SER A 503 18.22 10.48 -33.33
CA SER A 503 18.52 9.47 -34.34
C SER A 503 17.61 8.28 -34.11
N GLU A 504 17.18 7.68 -35.22
CA GLU A 504 16.22 6.59 -35.41
C GLU A 504 15.97 5.71 -34.19
N ALA A 505 14.68 5.53 -33.86
CA ALA A 505 14.23 4.58 -32.87
C ALA A 505 14.85 3.20 -33.16
N PRO A 506 15.64 2.62 -32.23
CA PRO A 506 15.67 1.18 -32.17
C PRO A 506 14.25 0.75 -31.82
N GLU A 507 13.72 -0.18 -32.60
CA GLU A 507 12.44 -0.82 -32.32
C GLU A 507 12.35 -1.16 -30.82
N PRO A 508 11.17 -0.99 -30.20
CA PRO A 508 10.99 -1.46 -28.84
C PRO A 508 11.37 -2.94 -28.85
N VAL A 509 12.43 -3.29 -28.12
CA VAL A 509 12.54 -4.64 -27.59
C VAL A 509 11.38 -4.71 -26.60
N THR A 510 10.23 -5.09 -27.11
CA THR A 510 9.19 -5.72 -26.32
C THR A 510 9.86 -6.96 -25.74
N GLU A 511 10.48 -6.82 -24.57
CA GLU A 511 10.52 -7.94 -23.65
C GLU A 511 9.04 -8.28 -23.44
N ALA A 512 8.64 -9.40 -24.05
CA ALA A 512 7.36 -10.02 -23.79
C ALA A 512 7.18 -10.03 -22.26
N ALA A 513 6.02 -9.57 -21.80
CA ALA A 513 5.67 -9.66 -20.39
C ALA A 513 5.97 -11.09 -19.93
N GLN A 514 6.89 -11.27 -18.99
CA GLN A 514 7.10 -12.58 -18.39
C GLN A 514 5.79 -12.96 -17.72
N GLU A 515 5.13 -13.97 -18.27
CA GLU A 515 3.89 -14.51 -17.77
C GLU A 515 4.05 -14.90 -16.31
N VAL A 516 3.20 -14.35 -15.43
CA VAL A 516 3.12 -14.78 -14.05
C VAL A 516 2.84 -16.29 -14.04
N LYS A 517 3.69 -17.04 -13.33
CA LYS A 517 3.56 -18.49 -13.22
C LYS A 517 2.28 -18.84 -12.48
N MET A 518 1.31 -19.40 -13.19
CA MET A 518 0.01 -19.80 -12.63
C MET A 518 0.00 -21.24 -12.12
N ILE A 519 0.99 -22.06 -12.48
CA ILE A 519 1.09 -23.47 -12.07
C ILE A 519 1.89 -23.65 -10.77
N LYS A 520 1.48 -24.65 -9.98
CA LYS A 520 2.21 -25.15 -8.80
C LYS A 520 3.20 -26.23 -9.18
N ASP A 521 4.45 -26.04 -8.79
CA ASP A 521 5.53 -27.00 -9.03
C ASP A 521 5.30 -28.34 -8.32
N GLY A 522 5.65 -29.44 -9.00
CA GLY A 522 5.59 -30.80 -8.46
C GLY A 522 4.20 -31.45 -8.53
N ILE A 523 3.27 -30.86 -9.29
CA ILE A 523 1.99 -31.49 -9.63
C ILE A 523 2.05 -32.00 -11.07
N ASP A 524 2.36 -33.29 -11.22
CA ASP A 524 2.42 -33.97 -12.53
C ASP A 524 1.14 -34.80 -12.79
N LYS A 525 0.01 -34.38 -12.20
CA LYS A 525 -1.26 -35.08 -12.31
C LYS A 525 -1.90 -34.74 -13.66
N ASN A 526 -2.00 -35.72 -14.55
CA ASN A 526 -2.82 -35.60 -15.75
C ASN A 526 -4.31 -35.77 -15.39
N ILE A 527 -5.13 -34.81 -15.79
CA ILE A 527 -6.57 -34.79 -15.58
C ILE A 527 -7.25 -35.01 -16.93
N THR A 528 -8.14 -35.99 -16.98
CA THR A 528 -8.93 -36.28 -18.18
C THR A 528 -10.16 -35.37 -18.27
N ILE A 529 -10.75 -35.24 -19.46
CA ILE A 529 -12.01 -34.51 -19.64
C ILE A 529 -13.15 -35.08 -18.77
N ASP A 530 -13.19 -36.40 -18.58
CA ASP A 530 -14.20 -37.07 -17.74
C ASP A 530 -13.97 -36.79 -16.24
N ASP A 531 -12.73 -36.60 -15.81
CA ASP A 531 -12.43 -36.17 -14.45
C ASP A 531 -12.79 -34.71 -14.22
N LEU A 532 -12.46 -33.81 -15.17
CA LEU A 532 -12.86 -32.41 -15.11
C LEU A 532 -14.40 -32.26 -15.04
N ARG A 533 -15.14 -33.06 -15.83
CA ARG A 533 -16.62 -33.01 -15.85
C ARG A 533 -17.30 -33.51 -14.59
N LYS A 534 -16.62 -34.29 -13.73
CA LYS A 534 -17.17 -34.64 -12.39
C LYS A 534 -17.26 -33.42 -11.47
N HIS A 535 -16.52 -32.36 -11.81
CA HIS A 535 -16.38 -31.12 -11.05
C HIS A 535 -17.01 -29.92 -11.77
N ASP A 536 -18.04 -30.16 -12.60
CA ASP A 536 -18.84 -29.11 -13.27
C ASP A 536 -19.96 -28.52 -12.37
N THR A 537 -19.88 -28.81 -11.06
CA THR A 537 -20.89 -28.51 -10.05
C THR A 537 -20.58 -27.24 -9.26
N GLU A 538 -21.58 -26.69 -8.56
CA GLU A 538 -21.44 -25.46 -7.78
C GLU A 538 -20.64 -25.64 -6.49
N LYS A 539 -20.51 -26.88 -5.98
CA LYS A 539 -19.90 -27.17 -4.67
C LYS A 539 -18.40 -27.39 -4.75
N GLU A 540 -17.94 -28.05 -5.81
CA GLU A 540 -16.52 -28.38 -6.02
C GLU A 540 -16.09 -28.03 -7.45
N PRO A 541 -16.11 -26.75 -7.85
CA PRO A 541 -15.90 -26.36 -9.23
C PRO A 541 -14.44 -26.40 -9.63
N TRP A 542 -14.12 -27.19 -10.66
CA TRP A 542 -12.81 -27.18 -11.33
C TRP A 542 -12.89 -26.44 -12.65
N PHE A 543 -11.85 -25.70 -13.03
CA PHE A 543 -11.81 -24.95 -14.29
C PHE A 543 -10.40 -24.94 -14.89
N VAL A 544 -10.30 -24.60 -16.17
CA VAL A 544 -9.05 -24.64 -16.93
C VAL A 544 -8.58 -23.24 -17.30
N VAL A 545 -7.28 -22.97 -17.13
CA VAL A 545 -6.58 -21.76 -17.59
C VAL A 545 -5.23 -22.16 -18.19
N ASN A 546 -4.97 -21.77 -19.43
CA ASN A 546 -3.78 -22.15 -20.22
C ASN A 546 -3.53 -23.67 -20.29
N GLY A 547 -4.59 -24.48 -20.32
CA GLY A 547 -4.49 -25.94 -20.34
C GLY A 547 -4.21 -26.59 -18.98
N GLU A 548 -4.18 -25.80 -17.90
CA GLU A 548 -3.93 -26.25 -16.53
C GLU A 548 -5.24 -26.21 -15.73
N VAL A 549 -5.45 -27.16 -14.83
CA VAL A 549 -6.70 -27.35 -14.07
C VAL A 549 -6.54 -26.83 -12.64
N TYR A 550 -7.54 -26.06 -12.20
CA TYR A 550 -7.57 -25.40 -10.90
C TYR A 550 -8.82 -25.78 -10.11
N ASP A 551 -8.68 -25.99 -8.81
CA ASP A 551 -9.79 -26.23 -7.88
C ASP A 551 -10.21 -24.92 -7.20
N GLY A 552 -11.37 -24.39 -7.60
CA GLY A 552 -11.90 -23.12 -7.10
C GLY A 552 -12.60 -23.22 -5.75
N THR A 553 -12.78 -24.41 -5.18
CA THR A 553 -13.67 -24.66 -4.03
C THR A 553 -13.34 -23.79 -2.82
N ALA A 554 -12.06 -23.74 -2.44
CA ALA A 554 -11.59 -22.99 -1.26
C ALA A 554 -11.65 -21.46 -1.44
N PHE A 555 -11.93 -20.97 -2.65
CA PHE A 555 -11.95 -19.54 -2.97
C PHE A 555 -13.33 -19.01 -3.36
N LEU A 556 -14.39 -19.84 -3.29
CA LEU A 556 -15.75 -19.43 -3.65
C LEU A 556 -16.24 -18.20 -2.87
N GLU A 557 -16.04 -18.18 -1.55
CA GLU A 557 -16.41 -17.05 -0.68
C GLU A 557 -15.40 -15.90 -0.72
N GLY A 558 -14.16 -16.18 -1.14
CA GLY A 558 -13.06 -15.21 -1.20
C GLY A 558 -12.95 -14.44 -2.52
N HIS A 559 -13.66 -14.89 -3.56
CA HIS A 559 -13.57 -14.30 -4.89
C HIS A 559 -14.29 -12.92 -4.95
N PRO A 560 -13.60 -11.82 -5.31
CA PRO A 560 -14.19 -10.48 -5.34
C PRO A 560 -15.41 -10.33 -6.26
N GLY A 561 -15.50 -11.15 -7.31
CA GLY A 561 -16.66 -11.24 -8.22
C GLY A 561 -17.78 -12.16 -7.74
N GLY A 562 -17.72 -12.68 -6.50
CA GLY A 562 -18.65 -13.65 -5.94
C GLY A 562 -18.43 -15.08 -6.42
N ALA A 563 -18.97 -16.05 -5.67
CA ALA A 563 -18.85 -17.49 -5.94
C ALA A 563 -19.35 -17.87 -7.35
N GLN A 564 -20.42 -17.22 -7.83
CA GLN A 564 -21.04 -17.50 -9.12
C GLN A 564 -20.07 -17.34 -10.30
N SER A 565 -19.08 -16.46 -10.19
CA SER A 565 -18.06 -16.25 -11.23
C SER A 565 -17.18 -17.48 -11.43
N ILE A 566 -16.87 -18.21 -10.35
CA ILE A 566 -16.10 -19.45 -10.38
C ILE A 566 -17.00 -20.63 -10.79
N VAL A 567 -18.21 -20.69 -10.23
CA VAL A 567 -19.20 -21.74 -10.55
C VAL A 567 -19.58 -21.76 -12.04
N SER A 568 -19.58 -20.60 -12.68
CA SER A 568 -19.84 -20.46 -14.11
C SER A 568 -18.67 -20.86 -15.00
N ALA A 569 -17.47 -21.02 -14.43
CA ALA A 569 -16.28 -21.57 -15.08
C ALA A 569 -16.14 -23.09 -14.87
N ALA A 570 -16.97 -23.70 -14.01
CA ALA A 570 -16.87 -25.11 -13.65
C ALA A 570 -16.99 -26.02 -14.87
N GLY A 571 -15.99 -26.88 -15.07
CA GLY A 571 -15.87 -27.81 -16.19
C GLY A 571 -15.41 -27.19 -17.52
N LEU A 572 -15.02 -25.91 -17.55
CA LEU A 572 -14.74 -25.16 -18.78
C LEU A 572 -13.30 -24.67 -18.87
N ASP A 573 -12.87 -24.34 -20.10
CA ASP A 573 -11.69 -23.51 -20.33
C ASP A 573 -12.06 -22.03 -20.28
N SER A 574 -11.54 -21.36 -19.26
CA SER A 574 -11.79 -19.96 -18.95
C SER A 574 -10.55 -19.10 -19.20
N THR A 575 -9.59 -19.57 -20.00
CA THR A 575 -8.32 -18.88 -20.28
C THR A 575 -8.52 -17.43 -20.71
N ASP A 576 -9.33 -17.19 -21.74
CA ASP A 576 -9.55 -15.84 -22.27
C ASP A 576 -10.20 -14.91 -21.23
N GLU A 577 -11.17 -15.43 -20.47
CA GLU A 577 -11.87 -14.69 -19.42
C GLU A 577 -10.94 -14.36 -18.26
N PHE A 578 -10.16 -15.34 -17.83
CA PHE A 578 -9.22 -15.21 -16.74
C PHE A 578 -8.15 -14.17 -17.07
N MET A 579 -7.51 -14.30 -18.24
CA MET A 579 -6.41 -13.43 -18.65
C MET A 579 -6.84 -12.00 -18.96
N ALA A 580 -8.07 -11.78 -19.42
CA ALA A 580 -8.58 -10.46 -19.76
C ALA A 580 -9.07 -9.64 -18.54
N ILE A 581 -9.45 -10.30 -17.45
CA ILE A 581 -10.14 -9.67 -16.31
C ILE A 581 -9.26 -9.62 -15.06
N HIS A 582 -8.41 -10.64 -14.85
CA HIS A 582 -7.69 -10.80 -13.60
C HIS A 582 -6.32 -10.14 -13.63
N SER A 583 -6.01 -9.39 -12.56
CA SER A 583 -4.71 -8.74 -12.38
C SER A 583 -3.57 -9.74 -12.21
N GLU A 584 -2.32 -9.29 -12.38
CA GLU A 584 -1.13 -10.11 -12.12
C GLU A 584 -1.08 -10.65 -10.68
N THR A 585 -1.69 -9.97 -9.71
CA THR A 585 -1.84 -10.45 -8.33
C THR A 585 -2.76 -11.68 -8.26
N ALA A 586 -3.87 -11.67 -9.00
CA ALA A 586 -4.79 -12.79 -9.06
C ALA A 586 -4.16 -13.99 -9.81
N LYS A 587 -3.40 -13.71 -10.89
CA LYS A 587 -2.60 -14.73 -11.58
C LYS A 587 -1.56 -15.38 -10.64
N ALA A 588 -0.96 -14.59 -9.74
CA ALA A 588 0.03 -15.10 -8.77
C ALA A 588 -0.58 -15.96 -7.64
N MET A 589 -1.90 -15.94 -7.45
CA MET A 589 -2.60 -16.81 -6.49
C MET A 589 -2.95 -18.17 -7.09
N MET A 590 -2.97 -18.29 -8.42
CA MET A 590 -3.36 -19.52 -9.13
C MET A 590 -2.59 -20.79 -8.70
N PRO A 591 -1.29 -20.74 -8.37
CA PRO A 591 -0.59 -21.92 -7.89
C PRO A 591 -1.23 -22.56 -6.65
N ASP A 592 -1.84 -21.78 -5.74
CA ASP A 592 -2.45 -22.35 -4.54
C ASP A 592 -3.67 -23.25 -4.85
N TYR A 593 -4.27 -23.06 -6.03
CA TYR A 593 -5.45 -23.77 -6.51
C TYR A 593 -5.12 -24.77 -7.62
N HIS A 594 -3.88 -24.81 -8.12
CA HIS A 594 -3.46 -25.70 -9.19
C HIS A 594 -3.50 -27.17 -8.73
N ILE A 595 -4.13 -28.05 -9.52
CA ILE A 595 -4.31 -29.46 -9.17
C ILE A 595 -3.83 -30.45 -10.25
N GLY A 596 -3.47 -29.98 -11.44
CA GLY A 596 -2.91 -30.81 -12.50
C GLY A 596 -3.11 -30.21 -13.88
N THR A 597 -2.56 -30.88 -14.88
CA THR A 597 -2.62 -30.46 -16.29
C THR A 597 -3.71 -31.25 -17.02
N LEU A 598 -4.48 -30.59 -17.88
CA LEU A 598 -5.46 -31.26 -18.72
C LEU A 598 -4.74 -32.08 -19.80
N ASP A 599 -5.18 -33.31 -20.06
CA ASP A 599 -4.60 -34.12 -21.13
C ASP A 599 -4.91 -33.57 -22.53
N GLU A 600 -4.18 -34.05 -23.54
CA GLU A 600 -4.33 -33.54 -24.93
C GLU A 600 -5.72 -33.82 -25.51
N GLU A 601 -6.37 -34.94 -25.12
CA GLU A 601 -7.73 -35.26 -25.51
C GLU A 601 -8.73 -34.27 -24.92
N GLY A 602 -8.56 -33.89 -23.64
CA GLY A 602 -9.34 -32.86 -22.97
C GLY A 602 -9.07 -31.46 -23.50
N LYS A 603 -7.81 -31.11 -23.79
CA LYS A 603 -7.47 -29.84 -24.46
C LYS A 603 -8.14 -29.76 -25.81
N GLN A 604 -8.13 -30.83 -26.61
CA GLN A 604 -8.84 -30.86 -27.89
C GLN A 604 -10.35 -30.70 -27.72
N ALA A 605 -10.94 -31.40 -26.74
CA ALA A 605 -12.36 -31.30 -26.43
C ALA A 605 -12.79 -29.89 -25.98
N LEU A 606 -11.90 -29.09 -25.40
CA LEU A 606 -12.16 -27.71 -24.95
C LEU A 606 -11.65 -26.62 -25.93
N SER A 607 -10.67 -26.92 -26.80
CA SER A 607 -10.00 -25.95 -27.70
C SER A 607 -10.85 -25.45 -28.87
N GLY A 608 -12.06 -25.97 -29.02
CA GLY A 608 -13.09 -25.39 -29.87
C GLY A 608 -13.49 -26.28 -31.04
N GLU A 609 -14.77 -26.59 -31.10
CA GLU A 609 -15.56 -25.83 -32.06
C GLU A 609 -16.41 -24.86 -31.23
N GLU A 610 -16.58 -23.63 -31.71
CA GLU A 610 -17.77 -22.86 -31.34
C GLU A 610 -18.92 -23.84 -31.36
N VAL A 611 -19.70 -23.98 -30.28
CA VAL A 611 -20.97 -24.69 -30.36
C VAL A 611 -21.72 -23.98 -31.48
N GLN A 612 -21.65 -24.55 -32.70
CA GLN A 612 -22.49 -24.10 -33.77
C GLN A 612 -23.89 -24.36 -33.22
N PRO A 613 -24.76 -23.35 -33.20
CA PRO A 613 -26.14 -23.58 -32.80
C PRO A 613 -26.60 -24.77 -33.63
N ASP A 614 -26.97 -25.85 -32.96
CA ASP A 614 -27.60 -26.98 -33.63
C ASP A 614 -28.80 -26.39 -34.35
N GLU A 615 -28.77 -26.40 -35.69
CA GLU A 615 -29.82 -25.79 -36.50
C GLU A 615 -31.19 -26.47 -36.24
N ASN A 616 -31.20 -27.60 -35.53
CA ASN A 616 -32.38 -28.31 -35.07
C ASN A 616 -32.71 -28.12 -33.57
N ALA A 617 -31.90 -27.39 -32.79
CA ALA A 617 -32.18 -27.12 -31.38
C ALA A 617 -33.24 -26.03 -31.24
N THR A 618 -34.27 -26.31 -30.45
CA THR A 618 -35.30 -25.32 -30.10
C THR A 618 -34.64 -24.15 -29.37
N PRO A 619 -34.81 -22.89 -29.81
CA PRO A 619 -34.20 -21.72 -29.18
C PRO A 619 -34.55 -21.65 -27.69
N SER A 620 -33.54 -21.46 -26.83
CA SER A 620 -33.77 -21.26 -25.40
C SER A 620 -34.58 -19.98 -25.16
N GLU A 621 -35.43 -20.00 -24.14
CA GLU A 621 -36.27 -18.84 -23.75
C GLU A 621 -35.43 -17.57 -23.47
N PHE A 622 -34.24 -17.78 -22.90
CA PHE A 622 -33.27 -16.73 -22.59
C PHE A 622 -32.04 -16.82 -23.51
N PHE A 623 -31.56 -15.67 -23.95
CA PHE A 623 -30.36 -15.57 -24.78
C PHE A 623 -29.10 -15.82 -23.95
N LEU A 624 -28.88 -15.07 -22.87
CA LEU A 624 -27.68 -15.18 -22.06
C LEU A 624 -27.57 -16.56 -21.41
N ASN A 625 -26.34 -17.06 -21.36
CA ASN A 625 -25.97 -18.26 -20.63
C ASN A 625 -24.69 -17.95 -19.84
N SER A 626 -24.67 -18.29 -18.55
CA SER A 626 -23.56 -17.93 -17.68
C SER A 626 -22.31 -18.72 -17.99
N ARG A 627 -22.43 -19.83 -18.73
CA ARG A 627 -21.37 -20.76 -19.09
C ARG A 627 -20.94 -20.64 -20.55
N THR A 628 -21.82 -20.23 -21.45
CA THR A 628 -21.53 -20.19 -22.90
C THR A 628 -21.58 -18.79 -23.51
N TRP A 629 -20.66 -18.53 -24.43
CA TRP A 629 -20.67 -17.33 -25.26
C TRP A 629 -21.66 -17.49 -26.40
N LYS A 630 -22.52 -16.50 -26.61
CA LYS A 630 -23.46 -16.44 -27.74
C LYS A 630 -23.20 -15.23 -28.61
N LYS A 631 -23.40 -15.37 -29.92
CA LYS A 631 -23.18 -14.30 -30.89
C LYS A 631 -24.41 -13.40 -30.97
N ALA A 632 -24.26 -12.13 -30.59
CA ALA A 632 -25.29 -11.10 -30.77
C ALA A 632 -24.91 -10.21 -31.96
N ILE A 633 -25.82 -10.00 -32.91
CA ILE A 633 -25.52 -9.27 -34.16
C ILE A 633 -25.78 -7.78 -33.95
N LEU A 634 -24.78 -6.94 -34.19
CA LEU A 634 -24.93 -5.49 -34.15
C LEU A 634 -25.92 -5.03 -35.24
N GLN A 635 -27.09 -4.57 -34.83
CA GLN A 635 -28.18 -4.13 -35.70
C GLN A 635 -28.11 -2.64 -36.01
N SER A 636 -27.78 -1.80 -35.03
CA SER A 636 -27.66 -0.35 -35.23
C SER A 636 -26.74 0.31 -34.19
N LYS A 637 -26.27 1.52 -34.53
CA LYS A 637 -25.56 2.43 -33.63
C LYS A 637 -26.26 3.79 -33.64
N THR A 638 -26.75 4.22 -32.50
CA THR A 638 -27.41 5.52 -32.34
C THR A 638 -26.47 6.46 -31.58
N THR A 639 -26.15 7.61 -32.17
CA THR A 639 -25.32 8.62 -31.49
C THR A 639 -26.16 9.35 -30.45
N VAL A 640 -25.69 9.38 -29.20
CA VAL A 640 -26.32 10.11 -28.08
C VAL A 640 -25.60 11.44 -27.86
N SER A 641 -24.27 11.42 -27.84
CA SER A 641 -23.41 12.60 -27.74
C SER A 641 -22.16 12.40 -28.61
N TRP A 642 -21.28 13.41 -28.65
CA TRP A 642 -20.01 13.30 -29.38
C TRP A 642 -19.16 12.12 -28.91
N ASP A 643 -19.28 11.69 -27.66
CA ASP A 643 -18.54 10.58 -27.02
C ASP A 643 -19.44 9.44 -26.49
N SER A 644 -20.74 9.39 -26.76
CA SER A 644 -21.63 8.30 -26.27
C SER A 644 -22.60 7.76 -27.32
N ARG A 645 -22.74 6.42 -27.40
CA ARG A 645 -23.55 5.70 -28.41
C ARG A 645 -24.41 4.63 -27.74
N VAL A 646 -25.61 4.39 -28.27
CA VAL A 646 -26.39 3.17 -28.01
C VAL A 646 -26.12 2.17 -29.11
N PHE A 647 -25.66 0.97 -28.72
CA PHE A 647 -25.46 -0.17 -29.60
C PHE A 647 -26.62 -1.13 -29.43
N ARG A 648 -27.39 -1.37 -30.50
CA ARG A 648 -28.46 -2.36 -30.51
C ARG A 648 -27.95 -3.67 -31.06
N PHE A 649 -28.09 -4.74 -30.31
CA PHE A 649 -27.76 -6.09 -30.74
C PHE A 649 -29.01 -6.94 -30.89
N LYS A 650 -29.13 -7.64 -32.01
CA LYS A 650 -30.17 -8.64 -32.28
C LYS A 650 -29.79 -9.96 -31.61
N LEU A 651 -30.75 -10.56 -30.90
CA LEU A 651 -30.66 -11.89 -30.28
C LEU A 651 -30.95 -13.00 -31.32
N GLU A 652 -30.91 -14.28 -30.91
CA GLU A 652 -31.04 -15.40 -31.86
C GLU A 652 -32.42 -15.42 -32.53
N THR A 653 -33.48 -15.10 -31.79
CA THR A 653 -34.85 -15.04 -32.31
C THR A 653 -35.59 -13.80 -31.83
N GLU A 654 -36.61 -13.38 -32.57
CA GLU A 654 -37.40 -12.18 -32.27
C GLU A 654 -38.20 -12.27 -30.97
N ASP A 655 -38.49 -13.49 -30.49
CA ASP A 655 -39.26 -13.74 -29.28
C ASP A 655 -38.40 -14.00 -28.02
N GLN A 656 -37.08 -14.12 -28.19
CA GLN A 656 -36.16 -14.48 -27.10
C GLN A 656 -35.90 -13.28 -26.18
N ARG A 657 -35.88 -13.52 -24.87
CA ARG A 657 -35.53 -12.50 -23.87
C ARG A 657 -34.03 -12.54 -23.58
N LEU A 658 -33.46 -11.43 -23.11
CA LEU A 658 -32.03 -11.39 -22.79
C LEU A 658 -31.67 -12.38 -21.67
N GLY A 659 -32.49 -12.48 -20.63
CA GLY A 659 -32.20 -13.33 -19.46
C GLY A 659 -31.20 -12.74 -18.48
N LEU A 660 -31.13 -11.41 -18.39
CA LEU A 660 -30.29 -10.69 -17.43
C LEU A 660 -31.14 -10.23 -16.23
N PRO A 661 -30.87 -10.71 -15.00
CA PRO A 661 -31.50 -10.17 -13.80
C PRO A 661 -31.17 -8.69 -13.57
N THR A 662 -32.11 -7.95 -12.97
CA THR A 662 -31.96 -6.51 -12.73
C THR A 662 -30.82 -6.24 -11.74
N GLY A 663 -29.84 -5.44 -12.15
CA GLY A 663 -28.66 -5.15 -11.33
C GLY A 663 -27.48 -6.10 -11.55
N GLN A 664 -27.58 -7.02 -12.51
CA GLN A 664 -26.46 -7.80 -13.02
C GLN A 664 -25.96 -7.24 -14.36
N HIS A 665 -24.84 -7.79 -14.83
CA HIS A 665 -24.15 -7.36 -16.04
C HIS A 665 -24.04 -8.52 -17.04
N LEU A 666 -23.83 -8.17 -18.31
CA LEU A 666 -23.35 -9.12 -19.31
C LEU A 666 -21.90 -8.80 -19.67
N MET A 667 -21.16 -9.83 -20.07
CA MET A 667 -19.82 -9.69 -20.62
C MET A 667 -19.91 -9.62 -22.14
N MET A 668 -19.20 -8.69 -22.73
CA MET A 668 -19.00 -8.58 -24.18
C MET A 668 -17.56 -8.95 -24.51
N ARG A 669 -17.36 -9.79 -25.52
CA ARG A 669 -16.05 -10.16 -26.06
C ARG A 669 -15.95 -9.84 -27.55
N LEU A 670 -14.88 -9.12 -27.90
CA LEU A 670 -14.41 -8.92 -29.26
C LEU A 670 -13.02 -9.54 -29.38
N ARG A 671 -12.73 -10.20 -30.50
CA ARG A 671 -11.37 -10.65 -30.79
C ARG A 671 -10.71 -9.71 -31.77
N ASP A 672 -9.46 -9.36 -31.50
CA ASP A 672 -8.65 -8.63 -32.45
C ASP A 672 -8.47 -9.49 -33.72
N PRO A 673 -8.77 -8.95 -34.92
CA PRO A 673 -8.77 -9.73 -36.15
C PRO A 673 -7.37 -10.21 -36.57
N VAL A 674 -6.30 -9.59 -36.05
CA VAL A 674 -4.91 -9.89 -36.39
C VAL A 674 -4.27 -10.79 -35.34
N THR A 675 -4.32 -10.38 -34.07
CA THR A 675 -3.66 -11.06 -32.94
C THR A 675 -4.53 -12.17 -32.32
N ARG A 676 -5.83 -12.20 -32.62
CA ARG A 676 -6.85 -13.09 -32.02
C ARG A 676 -7.06 -12.90 -30.51
N GLU A 677 -6.37 -11.93 -29.89
CA GLU A 677 -6.55 -11.60 -28.47
C GLU A 677 -7.98 -11.14 -28.19
N ALA A 678 -8.54 -11.62 -27.09
CA ALA A 678 -9.89 -11.27 -26.64
C ALA A 678 -9.87 -9.98 -25.81
N ILE A 679 -10.66 -8.99 -26.23
CA ILE A 679 -11.01 -7.81 -25.44
C ILE A 679 -12.36 -8.11 -24.78
N ILE A 680 -12.36 -8.24 -23.44
CA ILE A 680 -13.57 -8.56 -22.66
C ILE A 680 -13.91 -7.40 -21.72
N ARG A 681 -15.16 -6.95 -21.70
CA ARG A 681 -15.66 -5.92 -20.76
C ARG A 681 -17.10 -6.22 -20.35
N SER A 682 -17.44 -5.88 -19.11
CA SER A 682 -18.81 -5.97 -18.58
C SER A 682 -19.59 -4.71 -18.90
N TYR A 683 -20.86 -4.88 -19.25
CA TYR A 683 -21.78 -3.79 -19.53
C TYR A 683 -23.16 -4.09 -18.94
N THR A 684 -23.86 -3.04 -18.49
CA THR A 684 -25.28 -3.12 -18.13
C THR A 684 -26.12 -2.55 -19.28
N PRO A 685 -27.05 -3.33 -19.84
CA PRO A 685 -27.99 -2.83 -20.83
C PRO A 685 -28.94 -1.78 -20.27
N ILE A 686 -29.37 -0.87 -21.15
CA ILE A 686 -30.43 0.09 -20.87
C ILE A 686 -31.80 -0.39 -21.36
N SER A 687 -31.87 -1.40 -22.24
CA SER A 687 -33.14 -2.05 -22.63
C SER A 687 -33.82 -2.73 -21.44
N GLU A 688 -35.13 -2.96 -21.52
CA GLU A 688 -35.84 -3.70 -20.47
C GLU A 688 -35.47 -5.18 -20.48
N THR A 689 -35.48 -5.82 -19.31
CA THR A 689 -35.13 -7.25 -19.19
C THR A 689 -36.19 -8.15 -19.83
N ALA A 690 -37.41 -7.64 -19.98
CA ALA A 690 -38.54 -8.31 -20.63
C ALA A 690 -38.62 -8.07 -22.14
N GLU A 691 -37.84 -7.14 -22.70
CA GLU A 691 -37.80 -6.92 -24.15
C GLU A 691 -37.31 -8.17 -24.88
N LYS A 692 -37.87 -8.36 -26.08
CA LYS A 692 -37.65 -9.54 -26.90
C LYS A 692 -36.88 -9.19 -28.16
N GLY A 693 -35.99 -10.09 -28.56
CA GLY A 693 -35.29 -10.05 -29.85
C GLY A 693 -34.12 -9.08 -29.96
N PHE A 694 -33.94 -8.15 -29.02
CA PHE A 694 -32.80 -7.24 -29.00
C PHE A 694 -32.36 -6.85 -27.59
N VAL A 695 -31.18 -6.21 -27.52
CA VAL A 695 -30.64 -5.57 -26.32
C VAL A 695 -29.93 -4.27 -26.71
N ASP A 696 -30.16 -3.22 -25.93
CA ASP A 696 -29.55 -1.90 -26.13
C ASP A 696 -28.50 -1.64 -25.04
N ILE A 697 -27.27 -1.35 -25.48
CA ILE A 697 -26.13 -1.08 -24.58
C ILE A 697 -25.62 0.33 -24.84
N LEU A 698 -25.66 1.17 -23.81
CA LEU A 698 -25.15 2.53 -23.83
C LEU A 698 -23.67 2.56 -23.45
N ILE A 699 -22.81 3.04 -24.33
CA ILE A 699 -21.35 3.03 -24.14
C ILE A 699 -20.75 4.39 -24.46
N LYS A 700 -19.89 4.86 -23.56
CA LYS A 700 -19.01 6.00 -23.79
C LYS A 700 -17.77 5.56 -24.60
N VAL A 701 -17.58 6.17 -25.76
CA VAL A 701 -16.45 5.96 -26.67
C VAL A 701 -15.31 6.90 -26.27
N TYR A 702 -14.23 6.30 -25.82
CA TYR A 702 -13.04 7.04 -25.39
C TYR A 702 -12.12 7.20 -26.60
N PHE A 703 -12.26 8.29 -27.34
CA PHE A 703 -11.42 8.55 -28.49
C PHE A 703 -9.97 8.81 -28.08
N LYS A 704 -9.04 8.37 -28.93
CA LYS A 704 -7.63 8.74 -28.80
C LYS A 704 -7.50 10.26 -28.88
N ASN A 705 -6.80 10.84 -27.91
CA ASN A 705 -6.36 12.23 -27.97
C ASN A 705 -4.83 12.25 -27.85
N GLY A 706 -4.16 13.34 -28.25
CA GLY A 706 -2.69 13.40 -28.35
C GLY A 706 -1.88 13.01 -27.10
N THR A 707 -2.55 12.79 -25.95
CA THR A 707 -1.96 12.39 -24.67
C THR A 707 -2.49 11.08 -24.08
N GLN A 708 -3.59 10.52 -24.63
CA GLN A 708 -4.25 9.31 -24.12
C GLN A 708 -4.59 8.39 -25.29
N GLU A 709 -4.13 7.14 -25.25
CA GLU A 709 -4.63 6.09 -26.14
C GLU A 709 -6.13 5.89 -25.88
N GLY A 710 -6.92 5.77 -26.95
CA GLY A 710 -8.38 5.58 -26.85
C GLY A 710 -8.76 4.27 -26.15
N GLY A 711 -10.01 4.16 -25.73
CA GLY A 711 -10.53 2.96 -25.07
C GLY A 711 -10.58 1.77 -26.04
N LYS A 712 -9.85 0.68 -25.74
CA LYS A 712 -9.72 -0.50 -26.63
C LYS A 712 -11.09 -1.06 -27.06
N MET A 713 -11.94 -1.43 -26.10
CA MET A 713 -13.26 -2.01 -26.37
C MET A 713 -14.22 -1.01 -27.03
N SER A 714 -14.30 0.22 -26.51
CA SER A 714 -15.29 1.19 -27.00
C SER A 714 -14.93 1.74 -28.38
N THR A 715 -13.64 1.87 -28.71
CA THR A 715 -13.19 2.22 -30.07
C THR A 715 -13.40 1.06 -31.05
N ALA A 716 -13.16 -0.18 -30.62
CA ALA A 716 -13.41 -1.37 -31.44
C ALA A 716 -14.91 -1.52 -31.74
N LEU A 717 -15.78 -1.35 -30.74
CA LEU A 717 -17.23 -1.34 -30.93
C LEU A 717 -17.70 -0.19 -31.81
N ASP A 718 -17.17 1.03 -31.62
CA ASP A 718 -17.52 2.20 -32.46
C ASP A 718 -17.07 2.00 -33.93
N SER A 719 -16.00 1.24 -34.16
CA SER A 719 -15.51 0.89 -35.51
C SER A 719 -16.20 -0.36 -36.10
N LEU A 720 -16.89 -1.18 -35.30
CA LEU A 720 -17.47 -2.45 -35.74
C LEU A 720 -18.58 -2.25 -36.80
N PRO A 721 -18.51 -2.85 -37.99
CA PRO A 721 -19.55 -2.64 -38.99
C PRO A 721 -20.90 -3.21 -38.55
N ILE A 722 -22.01 -2.55 -38.90
CA ILE A 722 -23.36 -3.09 -38.71
C ILE A 722 -23.46 -4.45 -39.43
N GLY A 723 -24.14 -5.41 -38.80
CA GLY A 723 -24.25 -6.80 -39.24
C GLY A 723 -23.15 -7.73 -38.74
N HIS A 724 -22.12 -7.22 -38.06
CA HIS A 724 -21.12 -8.07 -37.39
C HIS A 724 -21.57 -8.47 -35.98
N PHE A 725 -21.07 -9.60 -35.51
CA PHE A 725 -21.41 -10.12 -34.18
C PHE A 725 -20.41 -9.67 -33.10
N VAL A 726 -20.90 -9.67 -31.86
CA VAL A 726 -20.11 -9.60 -30.63
C VAL A 726 -20.51 -10.78 -29.76
N ASP A 727 -19.56 -11.40 -29.08
CA ASP A 727 -19.84 -12.52 -28.17
C ASP A 727 -20.37 -11.99 -26.84
N PHE A 728 -21.47 -12.56 -26.36
CA PHE A 728 -22.16 -12.21 -25.11
C PHE A 728 -22.17 -13.41 -24.17
N LYS A 729 -21.88 -13.18 -22.89
CA LYS A 729 -21.97 -14.19 -21.81
C LYS A 729 -22.55 -13.54 -20.56
N GLY A 730 -23.32 -14.29 -19.77
CA GLY A 730 -23.95 -13.78 -18.55
C GLY A 730 -25.18 -14.60 -18.14
N PRO A 731 -25.86 -14.25 -17.05
CA PRO A 731 -25.64 -13.04 -16.29
C PRO A 731 -24.46 -13.16 -15.29
N ILE A 732 -23.84 -12.03 -14.95
CA ILE A 732 -22.77 -11.94 -13.95
C ILE A 732 -23.03 -10.80 -12.97
N GLY A 733 -22.73 -11.00 -11.69
CA GLY A 733 -22.89 -9.97 -10.68
C GLY A 733 -23.38 -10.53 -9.36
N LYS A 734 -23.11 -9.79 -8.28
CA LYS A 734 -23.47 -10.18 -6.91
C LYS A 734 -24.81 -9.61 -6.45
N PHE A 735 -25.34 -8.60 -7.13
CA PHE A 735 -26.57 -7.91 -6.75
C PHE A 735 -27.69 -8.27 -7.73
N GLU A 736 -28.87 -8.56 -7.19
CA GLU A 736 -30.09 -8.72 -7.97
C GLU A 736 -31.23 -7.99 -7.27
N TYR A 737 -31.91 -7.11 -8.00
CA TYR A 737 -33.17 -6.52 -7.55
C TYR A 737 -34.33 -7.41 -7.98
N LEU A 738 -35.06 -7.95 -7.00
CA LEU A 738 -36.14 -8.91 -7.24
C LEU A 738 -37.47 -8.17 -7.44
N SER A 739 -37.92 -7.43 -6.43
CA SER A 739 -39.10 -6.54 -6.48
C SER A 739 -39.36 -5.90 -5.10
N GLN A 740 -40.04 -4.74 -5.05
CA GLN A 740 -40.61 -4.18 -3.81
C GLN A 740 -39.64 -4.09 -2.62
N GLY A 741 -38.42 -3.63 -2.89
CA GLY A 741 -37.34 -3.48 -1.91
C GLY A 741 -36.59 -4.78 -1.61
N LEU A 742 -37.07 -5.92 -2.10
CA LEU A 742 -36.38 -7.20 -1.97
C LEU A 742 -35.23 -7.28 -2.96
N CYS A 743 -34.02 -7.42 -2.46
CA CYS A 743 -32.83 -7.66 -3.27
C CYS A 743 -32.02 -8.85 -2.74
N ALA A 744 -31.26 -9.51 -3.60
CA ALA A 744 -30.26 -10.50 -3.21
C ALA A 744 -28.85 -9.91 -3.36
N VAL A 745 -28.02 -10.07 -2.34
CA VAL A 745 -26.58 -9.77 -2.40
C VAL A 745 -25.82 -11.05 -2.09
N ASN A 746 -25.06 -11.57 -3.06
CA ASN A 746 -24.42 -12.89 -2.99
C ASN A 746 -25.44 -14.00 -2.66
N GLY A 747 -26.64 -13.95 -3.22
CA GLY A 747 -27.73 -14.90 -2.94
C GLY A 747 -28.40 -14.73 -1.58
N VAL A 748 -27.92 -13.82 -0.72
CA VAL A 748 -28.56 -13.50 0.56
C VAL A 748 -29.60 -12.41 0.35
N THR A 749 -30.85 -12.74 0.60
CA THR A 749 -31.97 -11.82 0.46
C THR A 749 -31.99 -10.77 1.57
N ARG A 750 -32.22 -9.51 1.19
CA ARG A 750 -32.35 -8.35 2.07
C ARG A 750 -33.59 -7.56 1.67
N GLN A 751 -34.29 -7.05 2.68
CA GLN A 751 -35.40 -6.11 2.48
C GLN A 751 -34.87 -4.69 2.69
N ILE A 752 -34.84 -3.90 1.63
CA ILE A 752 -34.32 -2.53 1.60
C ILE A 752 -35.50 -1.57 1.46
N SER A 753 -35.61 -0.61 2.38
CA SER A 753 -36.61 0.45 2.29
C SER A 753 -36.10 1.65 1.48
N GLN A 754 -34.77 1.80 1.37
CA GLN A 754 -34.16 2.94 0.72
C GLN A 754 -32.84 2.63 0.01
N PHE A 755 -32.73 3.08 -1.25
CA PHE A 755 -31.49 3.09 -2.01
C PHE A 755 -30.91 4.50 -2.08
N VAL A 756 -29.60 4.60 -1.84
CA VAL A 756 -28.80 5.76 -2.25
C VAL A 756 -27.98 5.32 -3.45
N MET A 757 -28.18 5.94 -4.60
CA MET A 757 -27.60 5.52 -5.87
C MET A 757 -26.64 6.61 -6.36
N ILE A 758 -25.35 6.31 -6.43
CA ILE A 758 -24.31 7.28 -6.75
C ILE A 758 -23.65 6.86 -8.05
N CYS A 759 -23.65 7.75 -9.04
CA CYS A 759 -23.02 7.46 -10.32
C CYS A 759 -22.32 8.66 -10.96
N GLY A 760 -21.52 8.39 -11.98
CA GLY A 760 -20.97 9.42 -12.85
C GLY A 760 -20.62 8.89 -14.25
N GLY A 761 -20.97 9.68 -15.27
CA GLY A 761 -20.80 9.28 -16.67
C GLY A 761 -21.55 7.98 -17.01
N SER A 762 -20.87 7.03 -17.67
CA SER A 762 -21.49 5.74 -18.04
C SER A 762 -21.82 4.83 -16.86
N GLY A 763 -21.34 5.16 -15.65
CA GLY A 763 -21.72 4.48 -14.40
C GLY A 763 -23.20 4.62 -14.05
N VAL A 764 -23.96 5.44 -14.78
CA VAL A 764 -25.42 5.52 -14.64
C VAL A 764 -26.14 4.23 -15.06
N THR A 765 -25.55 3.39 -15.93
CA THR A 765 -26.29 2.27 -16.53
C THR A 765 -26.75 1.18 -15.54
N PRO A 766 -25.97 0.74 -14.53
CA PRO A 766 -26.47 -0.15 -13.47
C PRO A 766 -27.50 0.54 -12.57
N ILE A 767 -27.28 1.81 -12.25
CA ILE A 767 -28.20 2.62 -11.44
C ILE A 767 -29.55 2.76 -12.13
N TYR A 768 -29.55 3.08 -13.42
CA TYR A 768 -30.74 3.23 -14.25
C TYR A 768 -31.58 1.95 -14.26
N GLN A 769 -30.96 0.77 -14.38
CA GLN A 769 -31.68 -0.51 -14.39
C GLN A 769 -32.47 -0.74 -13.10
N VAL A 770 -31.81 -0.57 -11.95
CA VAL A 770 -32.43 -0.76 -10.63
C VAL A 770 -33.47 0.32 -10.37
N PHE A 771 -33.12 1.58 -10.64
CA PHE A 771 -34.01 2.73 -10.47
C PHE A 771 -35.30 2.54 -11.28
N ARG A 772 -35.19 2.22 -12.58
CA ARG A 772 -36.36 1.95 -13.44
C ARG A 772 -37.23 0.83 -12.87
N ALA A 773 -36.65 -0.28 -12.43
CA ALA A 773 -37.42 -1.40 -11.88
C ALA A 773 -38.25 -0.99 -10.66
N VAL A 774 -37.69 -0.17 -9.76
CA VAL A 774 -38.41 0.37 -8.59
C VAL A 774 -39.49 1.37 -9.03
N MET A 775 -39.20 2.21 -10.03
CA MET A 775 -40.10 3.29 -10.47
C MET A 775 -41.28 2.81 -11.35
N GLN A 776 -41.12 1.68 -12.04
CA GLN A 776 -42.18 1.10 -12.88
C GLN A 776 -43.17 0.25 -12.08
N ASP A 777 -42.79 -0.28 -10.91
CA ASP A 777 -43.71 -0.98 -10.01
C ASP A 777 -44.44 0.04 -9.12
N ALA A 778 -45.75 0.18 -9.34
CA ALA A 778 -46.60 1.10 -8.58
C ALA A 778 -46.82 0.68 -7.12
N ASP A 779 -46.67 -0.62 -6.82
CA ASP A 779 -46.82 -1.17 -5.46
C ASP A 779 -45.51 -1.11 -4.67
N ASP A 780 -44.39 -0.85 -5.35
CA ASP A 780 -43.07 -0.71 -4.74
C ASP A 780 -42.94 0.60 -3.96
N LYS A 781 -42.68 0.49 -2.66
CA LYS A 781 -42.56 1.64 -1.75
C LYS A 781 -41.11 2.07 -1.49
N THR A 782 -40.15 1.43 -2.15
CA THR A 782 -38.72 1.68 -1.93
C THR A 782 -38.36 3.08 -2.37
N LYS A 783 -37.74 3.86 -1.48
CA LYS A 783 -37.30 5.22 -1.78
C LYS A 783 -35.94 5.18 -2.46
N CYS A 784 -35.74 5.99 -3.48
CA CYS A 784 -34.47 6.08 -4.19
C CYS A 784 -33.97 7.52 -4.22
N THR A 785 -32.75 7.75 -3.73
CA THR A 785 -32.01 9.00 -3.89
C THR A 785 -30.88 8.78 -4.88
N VAL A 786 -30.93 9.41 -6.05
CA VAL A 786 -29.90 9.29 -7.10
C VAL A 786 -29.04 10.55 -7.10
N LEU A 787 -27.72 10.41 -6.94
CA LEU A 787 -26.72 11.44 -7.16
C LEU A 787 -25.93 11.09 -8.43
N ASP A 788 -26.10 11.87 -9.49
CA ASP A 788 -25.46 11.67 -10.78
C ASP A 788 -24.50 12.83 -11.12
N GLY A 789 -23.20 12.51 -11.17
CA GLY A 789 -22.12 13.47 -11.32
C GLY A 789 -21.51 13.49 -12.73
N ASN A 790 -21.64 14.63 -13.41
CA ASN A 790 -21.19 14.80 -14.80
C ASN A 790 -20.33 16.07 -14.97
N ARG A 791 -19.77 16.27 -16.18
CA ARG A 791 -19.00 17.50 -16.48
C ARG A 791 -19.93 18.58 -17.00
N LEU A 792 -20.58 18.31 -18.12
CA LEU A 792 -21.51 19.22 -18.79
C LEU A 792 -22.94 18.67 -18.73
N VAL A 793 -23.93 19.48 -19.11
CA VAL A 793 -25.35 19.07 -19.12
C VAL A 793 -25.58 17.94 -20.14
N GLU A 794 -24.94 18.02 -21.29
CA GLU A 794 -25.01 17.01 -22.36
C GLU A 794 -24.35 15.67 -22.01
N ASP A 795 -23.56 15.61 -20.93
CA ASP A 795 -22.96 14.37 -20.43
C ASP A 795 -23.94 13.55 -19.58
N ILE A 796 -25.11 14.11 -19.20
CA ILE A 796 -26.11 13.42 -18.39
C ILE A 796 -26.83 12.38 -19.27
N LEU A 797 -26.39 11.14 -19.16
CA LEU A 797 -26.92 10.00 -19.90
C LEU A 797 -28.28 9.55 -19.34
N CYS A 798 -29.18 9.09 -20.22
CA CYS A 798 -30.55 8.69 -19.88
C CYS A 798 -31.43 9.77 -19.21
N LYS A 799 -31.02 11.05 -19.27
CA LYS A 799 -31.67 12.17 -18.56
C LYS A 799 -33.19 12.23 -18.75
N GLY A 800 -33.67 12.14 -20.00
CA GLY A 800 -35.09 12.28 -20.30
C GLY A 800 -35.97 11.24 -19.62
N GLU A 801 -35.50 10.00 -19.55
CA GLU A 801 -36.23 8.91 -18.88
C GLU A 801 -36.08 8.98 -17.36
N LEU A 802 -34.88 9.30 -16.84
CA LEU A 802 -34.66 9.49 -15.41
C LEU A 802 -35.54 10.61 -14.85
N ASP A 803 -35.63 11.75 -15.56
CA ASP A 803 -36.49 12.87 -15.19
C ASP A 803 -37.96 12.47 -15.21
N GLN A 804 -38.39 11.71 -16.21
CA GLN A 804 -39.76 11.24 -16.33
C GLN A 804 -40.12 10.26 -15.19
N PHE A 805 -39.24 9.30 -14.88
CA PHE A 805 -39.43 8.39 -13.76
C PHE A 805 -39.50 9.14 -12.42
N ALA A 806 -38.63 10.13 -12.20
CA ALA A 806 -38.65 10.93 -10.98
C ALA A 806 -39.93 11.75 -10.85
N LYS A 807 -40.41 12.34 -11.96
CA LYS A 807 -41.67 13.10 -12.01
C LYS A 807 -42.91 12.24 -11.76
N ASP A 808 -42.95 11.03 -12.32
CA ASP A 808 -44.09 10.13 -12.12
C ASP A 808 -44.08 9.50 -10.71
N ASN A 809 -42.94 9.55 -10.02
CA ASN A 809 -42.72 8.93 -8.72
C ASN A 809 -42.22 9.92 -7.65
N GLU A 810 -42.65 11.18 -7.67
CA GLU A 810 -42.18 12.25 -6.76
C GLU A 810 -42.25 11.86 -5.25
N HIS A 811 -43.15 10.95 -4.89
CA HIS A 811 -43.33 10.46 -3.52
C HIS A 811 -42.22 9.49 -3.06
N LYS A 812 -41.47 8.86 -3.98
CA LYS A 812 -40.41 7.88 -3.69
C LYS A 812 -39.08 8.10 -4.44
N ALA A 813 -39.03 9.03 -5.40
CA ALA A 813 -37.82 9.33 -6.17
C ALA A 813 -37.26 10.72 -5.84
N LYS A 814 -35.95 10.78 -5.57
CA LYS A 814 -35.19 12.03 -5.45
C LYS A 814 -33.99 11.96 -6.38
N LEU A 815 -33.98 12.79 -7.43
CA LEU A 815 -32.95 12.81 -8.46
C LEU A 815 -32.13 14.10 -8.37
N LEU A 816 -30.81 13.96 -8.25
CA LEU A 816 -29.87 15.05 -8.01
C LEU A 816 -28.72 14.98 -9.01
N TYR A 817 -28.69 15.94 -9.93
CA TYR A 817 -27.58 16.07 -10.87
C TYR A 817 -26.54 17.06 -10.33
N THR A 818 -25.26 16.71 -10.43
CA THR A 818 -24.15 17.63 -10.12
C THR A 818 -23.20 17.78 -11.31
N LEU A 819 -22.82 19.01 -11.62
CA LEU A 819 -21.94 19.33 -12.74
C LEU A 819 -20.67 20.03 -12.29
N THR A 820 -19.53 19.60 -12.83
CA THR A 820 -18.23 20.26 -12.60
C THR A 820 -17.99 21.43 -13.54
N GLN A 821 -18.70 21.51 -14.66
CA GLN A 821 -18.68 22.60 -15.64
C GLN A 821 -20.12 23.05 -15.93
N ALA A 822 -20.87 23.39 -14.87
CA ALA A 822 -22.24 23.88 -14.99
C ALA A 822 -22.31 25.25 -15.68
N PRO A 823 -23.24 25.46 -16.64
CA PRO A 823 -23.53 26.81 -17.15
C PRO A 823 -24.12 27.71 -16.07
N ASP A 824 -24.18 29.02 -16.32
CA ASP A 824 -24.64 30.01 -15.33
C ASP A 824 -26.11 29.77 -14.96
N GLU A 825 -26.93 29.38 -15.92
CA GLU A 825 -28.35 29.06 -15.78
C GLU A 825 -28.65 27.69 -15.13
N TRP A 826 -27.64 26.91 -14.76
CA TRP A 826 -27.83 25.60 -14.12
C TRP A 826 -28.36 25.73 -12.68
N ASP A 827 -29.51 25.10 -12.43
CA ASP A 827 -30.26 25.08 -11.18
C ASP A 827 -29.98 23.86 -10.30
N GLY A 828 -29.25 22.86 -10.82
CA GLY A 828 -28.82 21.68 -10.07
C GLY A 828 -27.55 21.90 -9.22
N LEU A 829 -27.02 20.81 -8.67
CA LEU A 829 -25.83 20.83 -7.82
C LEU A 829 -24.57 21.14 -8.63
N ARG A 830 -23.53 21.64 -7.95
CA ARG A 830 -22.25 22.02 -8.56
C ARG A 830 -21.08 21.33 -7.86
N GLY A 831 -20.11 20.88 -8.65
CA GLY A 831 -18.89 20.23 -8.17
C GLY A 831 -18.91 18.70 -8.27
N ARG A 832 -17.87 18.08 -7.72
CA ARG A 832 -17.73 16.61 -7.66
C ARG A 832 -18.53 16.05 -6.50
N ILE A 833 -19.09 14.85 -6.67
CA ILE A 833 -19.67 14.08 -5.56
C ILE A 833 -18.53 13.71 -4.61
N ALA A 834 -18.56 14.30 -3.42
CA ALA A 834 -17.56 14.14 -2.37
C ALA A 834 -18.25 14.33 -1.00
N ALA A 835 -17.47 14.30 0.09
CA ALA A 835 -17.99 14.35 1.46
C ALA A 835 -19.08 15.43 1.71
N PRO A 836 -18.98 16.67 1.19
CA PRO A 836 -20.03 17.68 1.41
C PRO A 836 -21.40 17.28 0.83
N LEU A 837 -21.46 16.93 -0.45
CA LEU A 837 -22.71 16.52 -1.11
C LEU A 837 -23.27 15.22 -0.53
N LEU A 838 -22.40 14.30 -0.11
CA LEU A 838 -22.81 13.05 0.53
C LEU A 838 -23.38 13.30 1.94
N ALA A 839 -22.78 14.22 2.71
CA ALA A 839 -23.32 14.57 4.03
C ALA A 839 -24.73 15.17 3.91
N GLU A 840 -24.93 16.02 2.90
CA GLU A 840 -26.19 16.73 2.67
C GLU A 840 -27.31 15.84 2.09
N HIS A 841 -26.96 14.79 1.35
CA HIS A 841 -27.95 14.03 0.57
C HIS A 841 -27.94 12.51 0.76
N ALA A 842 -26.90 11.95 1.38
CA ALA A 842 -26.68 10.52 1.52
C ALA A 842 -26.39 10.06 2.97
N SER A 843 -26.37 10.97 3.95
CA SER A 843 -26.19 10.59 5.37
C SER A 843 -27.45 9.91 5.94
N LYS A 844 -27.26 8.95 6.84
CA LYS A 844 -28.39 8.22 7.46
C LYS A 844 -29.38 9.16 8.19
N GLU A 845 -28.87 10.24 8.77
CA GLU A 845 -29.68 11.29 9.41
C GLU A 845 -30.61 12.00 8.41
N VAL A 846 -30.08 12.34 7.22
CA VAL A 846 -30.86 12.98 6.14
C VAL A 846 -31.91 12.01 5.58
N LEU A 847 -31.59 10.72 5.51
CA LEU A 847 -32.53 9.70 5.02
C LEU A 847 -33.68 9.42 6.00
N LYS A 848 -33.55 9.81 7.29
CA LYS A 848 -34.54 9.58 8.35
C LYS A 848 -34.95 8.11 8.48
N LEU A 849 -33.97 7.20 8.37
CA LEU A 849 -34.19 5.77 8.49
C LEU A 849 -34.65 5.42 9.92
N ASP A 850 -35.72 4.65 10.04
CA ASP A 850 -36.08 4.03 11.32
C ASP A 850 -35.01 3.00 11.72
N PRO A 851 -34.70 2.79 13.01
CA PRO A 851 -33.75 1.75 13.44
C PRO A 851 -34.04 0.32 12.92
N THR A 852 -35.28 0.04 12.51
CA THR A 852 -35.71 -1.24 11.94
C THR A 852 -35.61 -1.32 10.42
N GLU A 853 -35.36 -0.20 9.74
CA GLU A 853 -35.24 -0.10 8.29
C GLU A 853 -33.80 -0.31 7.82
N GLN A 854 -33.64 -0.93 6.64
CA GLN A 854 -32.33 -1.09 6.01
C GLN A 854 -32.22 -0.25 4.74
N ALA A 855 -31.07 0.37 4.57
CA ALA A 855 -30.70 1.08 3.35
C ALA A 855 -29.46 0.46 2.70
N LEU A 856 -29.36 0.60 1.38
CA LEU A 856 -28.20 0.16 0.62
C LEU A 856 -27.71 1.30 -0.29
N VAL A 857 -26.40 1.51 -0.30
CA VAL A 857 -25.77 2.45 -1.23
C VAL A 857 -25.27 1.68 -2.45
N LEU A 858 -25.72 2.07 -3.63
CA LEU A 858 -25.29 1.56 -4.91
C LEU A 858 -24.35 2.57 -5.55
N ILE A 859 -23.13 2.17 -5.92
CA ILE A 859 -22.09 3.08 -6.42
C ILE A 859 -21.53 2.52 -7.73
N CYS A 860 -21.47 3.35 -8.77
CA CYS A 860 -20.79 3.00 -10.01
C CYS A 860 -20.23 4.23 -10.72
N GLY A 861 -18.94 4.23 -11.04
CA GLY A 861 -18.36 5.30 -11.83
C GLY A 861 -16.84 5.21 -11.94
N PRO A 862 -16.15 6.30 -12.27
CA PRO A 862 -14.69 6.29 -12.29
C PRO A 862 -14.12 5.93 -10.91
N GLU A 863 -13.02 5.19 -10.87
CA GLU A 863 -12.39 4.70 -9.61
C GLU A 863 -12.16 5.83 -8.57
N ALA A 864 -11.86 7.05 -9.04
CA ALA A 864 -11.71 8.22 -8.16
C ALA A 864 -13.02 8.63 -7.46
N LEU A 865 -14.16 8.52 -8.14
CA LEU A 865 -15.49 8.73 -7.56
C LEU A 865 -15.76 7.65 -6.52
N GLU A 866 -15.59 6.37 -6.89
CA GLU A 866 -15.87 5.23 -6.01
C GLU A 866 -15.08 5.30 -4.71
N LYS A 867 -13.75 5.53 -4.79
CA LYS A 867 -12.90 5.68 -3.60
C LYS A 867 -13.29 6.88 -2.75
N SER A 868 -13.60 8.01 -3.38
CA SER A 868 -14.01 9.22 -2.66
C SER A 868 -15.34 9.01 -1.93
N CYS A 869 -16.31 8.36 -2.58
CA CYS A 869 -17.60 8.04 -2.00
C CYS A 869 -17.47 7.01 -0.88
N HIS A 870 -16.68 5.95 -1.08
CA HIS A 870 -16.42 4.91 -0.08
C HIS A 870 -15.89 5.52 1.21
N ALA A 871 -14.80 6.28 1.13
CA ALA A 871 -14.19 6.93 2.29
C ALA A 871 -15.16 7.90 2.99
N ALA A 872 -15.88 8.72 2.22
CA ALA A 872 -16.81 9.69 2.77
C ALA A 872 -18.02 9.03 3.46
N LEU A 873 -18.60 7.98 2.88
CA LEU A 873 -19.77 7.30 3.44
C LEU A 873 -19.40 6.51 4.71
N LEU A 874 -18.24 5.86 4.73
CA LEU A 874 -17.74 5.21 5.96
C LEU A 874 -17.56 6.22 7.10
N ASN A 875 -17.00 7.40 6.81
CA ASN A 875 -16.86 8.49 7.78
C ASN A 875 -18.22 9.04 8.26
N GLN A 876 -19.29 8.84 7.48
CA GLN A 876 -20.66 9.24 7.82
C GLN A 876 -21.47 8.11 8.48
N GLY A 877 -20.83 7.01 8.88
CA GLY A 877 -21.47 5.93 9.65
C GLY A 877 -22.19 4.87 8.81
N TRP A 878 -21.96 4.83 7.49
CA TRP A 878 -22.30 3.66 6.68
C TRP A 878 -21.35 2.50 6.99
N ARG A 879 -21.87 1.27 7.00
CA ARG A 879 -21.04 0.07 7.11
C ARG A 879 -20.65 -0.42 5.72
N ASP A 880 -19.51 -1.10 5.64
CA ASP A 880 -18.99 -1.62 4.36
C ASP A 880 -19.97 -2.61 3.69
N ASP A 881 -20.70 -3.41 4.47
CA ASP A 881 -21.76 -4.33 3.99
C ASP A 881 -23.03 -3.61 3.48
N GLU A 882 -23.11 -2.30 3.63
CA GLU A 882 -24.18 -1.44 3.12
C GLU A 882 -23.75 -0.68 1.86
N LEU A 883 -22.49 -0.83 1.42
CA LEU A 883 -21.93 -0.16 0.23
C LEU A 883 -21.69 -1.19 -0.88
N LEU A 884 -22.44 -1.10 -1.97
CA LEU A 884 -22.34 -1.99 -3.11
C LEU A 884 -21.77 -1.25 -4.32
N PHE A 885 -20.62 -1.74 -4.78
CA PHE A 885 -19.96 -1.29 -6.01
C PHE A 885 -20.30 -2.25 -7.15
N PHE A 886 -20.68 -1.69 -8.30
CA PHE A 886 -21.00 -2.42 -9.54
C PHE A 886 -19.77 -2.65 -10.41
#